data_AF-A0A952B176-F1
#
_entry.id   AF-A0A952B176-F1
#
_cell.length_a   1.000
_cell.length_b   1.000
_cell.length_c   1.000
_cell.angle_alpha   90.00
_cell.angle_beta   90.00
_cell.angle_gamma   90.00
#
_symmetry.space_group_name_H-M   'P 1'
#
loop_
_entity.id
_entity.type
_entity.pdbx_description
1 polymer ?
#
loop_
_entity_poly.entity_id
_entity_poly.type
_entity_poly.pdbx_seq_one_letter_code
_entity_poly.pdbx_strand_id
1 'polypeptide(L)'
;MMEQQAKIRLAVSLAIVLSICFSPQQAVVRAGEPQPNYDVHTFYYPWYGNPHTDNSYEHWNHQQSVKKGEPKNYPGGDDIGADFYPKLGCYSSNSDDDLNAHIQMLRRAQVGVISTSWWGKDSYTDKAVPRLLDAAANHDIKVCFHIEPFGGRNAQTTRDAIVYIVDKYGSHPAFYRYGKDNPRPMFYIYDSYLTPAKQWKTILSPDGAQTIRNTIYDSVVIGLWVKEHEQVFMTEGNFDGYYSYFATDGFTYGSTVENWPVLAEWAGQNNKLFIPSVGPGYVDLRIRPWNNVNTRDRRNGAYYDREFAAAIAAGPPIVSITSFNEWHEGTQIEPAVPKEIPGFKYRDYKPHSPEYYLDRTSYWISRFVKSSTGEPTKYMIIVTGGELLSGVYPDGHTYFLTRTLRPLGLECVGSMSVDDKQADLKEALRYATDKAALVIVTGGLGPTENDITREALSEFTAITLKEQQDVLEKMAQRFRVSPAQLRSNLRRQTQVPTQGTHLKNSNGTALGLVFESAEAVIVALPGPPRELQAMVSDELVPYLKERFGTRLPGSSITLRFVGLGQSQISQTLRDHVPLASDIIVSSQFEGSRVDFTFSLPNDTQQDRERLQELKQKILEHLSDNAYTDDETSLEEHVVQMLEAHGATLSLAEVGSGGSLAAAMSEADSEHRVLVGAYIAPTMEKLRRLLGINKTDGVSRIQQIEQIARATADVADSQLAIAVGEAWRDENGAVYVDVAFKLSDGGMESRKVRLRGSGELARSRLGTQLLDQLRRMLR
;
A
#
# COMPACT_ATOMS: atom_id res chain seq x y z
N MET A 1 -46.83 -43.38 28.24
CA MET A 1 -46.67 -42.65 26.96
C MET A 1 -45.99 -41.29 27.14
N MET A 2 -46.42 -40.44 28.08
CA MET A 2 -45.73 -39.17 28.41
C MET A 2 -44.30 -39.36 28.98
N GLU A 3 -44.08 -40.42 29.76
CA GLU A 3 -42.76 -40.69 30.38
C GLU A 3 -41.70 -41.16 29.37
N GLN A 4 -42.13 -41.76 28.26
CA GLN A 4 -41.27 -42.23 27.18
C GLN A 4 -40.89 -41.08 26.24
N GLN A 5 -41.80 -40.11 26.03
CA GLN A 5 -41.49 -38.86 25.32
C GLN A 5 -40.54 -37.95 26.13
N ALA A 6 -40.64 -37.95 27.46
CA ALA A 6 -39.70 -37.22 28.32
C ALA A 6 -38.28 -37.81 28.26
N LYS A 7 -38.15 -39.15 28.25
CA LYS A 7 -36.85 -39.84 28.10
C LYS A 7 -36.22 -39.64 26.72
N ILE A 8 -37.03 -39.60 25.66
CA ILE A 8 -36.54 -39.31 24.30
C ILE A 8 -36.11 -37.84 24.16
N ARG A 9 -36.85 -36.88 24.75
CA ARG A 9 -36.44 -35.47 24.77
C ARG A 9 -35.15 -35.26 25.58
N LEU A 10 -35.00 -35.95 26.71
CA LEU A 10 -33.77 -35.86 27.50
C LEU A 10 -32.58 -36.51 26.78
N ALA A 11 -32.77 -37.63 26.07
CA ALA A 11 -31.73 -38.29 25.27
C ALA A 11 -31.33 -37.48 24.03
N VAL A 12 -32.28 -36.82 23.37
CA VAL A 12 -32.00 -35.91 22.24
C VAL A 12 -31.32 -34.62 22.73
N SER A 13 -31.72 -34.08 23.88
CA SER A 13 -31.02 -32.93 24.49
C SER A 13 -29.62 -33.30 25.00
N LEU A 14 -29.42 -34.51 25.55
CA LEU A 14 -28.07 -34.97 25.94
C LEU A 14 -27.19 -35.24 24.71
N ALA A 15 -27.75 -35.77 23.62
CA ALA A 15 -27.01 -35.97 22.37
C ALA A 15 -26.65 -34.65 21.70
N ILE A 16 -27.52 -33.63 21.75
CA ILE A 16 -27.23 -32.28 21.25
C ILE A 16 -26.18 -31.58 22.13
N VAL A 17 -26.21 -31.77 23.46
CA VAL A 17 -25.19 -31.21 24.37
C VAL A 17 -23.85 -31.96 24.26
N LEU A 18 -23.85 -33.28 24.00
CA LEU A 18 -22.62 -34.05 23.75
C LEU A 18 -22.03 -33.82 22.35
N SER A 19 -22.85 -33.50 21.34
CA SER A 19 -22.36 -33.06 20.02
C SER A 19 -21.88 -31.60 19.97
N ILE A 20 -22.18 -30.79 20.99
CA ILE A 20 -21.62 -29.43 21.16
C ILE A 20 -20.30 -29.46 21.97
N CYS A 21 -19.91 -30.61 22.52
CA CYS A 21 -18.67 -30.77 23.30
C CYS A 21 -17.53 -31.51 22.57
N PHE A 22 -17.64 -31.78 21.28
CA PHE A 22 -16.51 -32.11 20.41
C PHE A 22 -16.33 -31.02 19.35
N SER A 23 -16.06 -29.79 19.81
CA SER A 23 -15.27 -28.87 19.00
C SER A 23 -13.85 -29.45 18.91
N PRO A 24 -13.18 -29.45 17.73
CA PRO A 24 -11.73 -29.59 17.73
C PRO A 24 -11.19 -28.52 18.69
N GLN A 25 -10.22 -28.87 19.55
CA GLN A 25 -9.56 -27.92 20.44
C GLN A 25 -9.29 -26.63 19.65
N GLN A 26 -10.09 -25.60 19.90
CA GLN A 26 -9.78 -24.26 19.41
C GLN A 26 -8.45 -23.92 20.05
N ALA A 27 -7.44 -23.66 19.23
CA ALA A 27 -6.13 -23.23 19.67
C ALA A 27 -6.32 -22.13 20.72
N VAL A 28 -5.76 -22.35 21.91
CA VAL A 28 -5.71 -21.31 22.95
C VAL A 28 -4.70 -20.29 22.47
N VAL A 29 -5.12 -19.36 21.64
CA VAL A 29 -4.32 -18.19 21.29
C VAL A 29 -4.16 -17.39 22.58
N ARG A 30 -2.97 -17.46 23.18
CA ARG A 30 -2.63 -16.63 24.34
C ARG A 30 -2.59 -15.18 23.86
N ALA A 31 -3.32 -14.30 24.56
CA ALA A 31 -3.28 -12.86 24.30
C ALA A 31 -1.82 -12.37 24.37
N GLY A 32 -1.32 -11.76 23.28
CA GLY A 32 0.02 -11.19 23.17
C GLY A 32 1.04 -11.96 22.31
N GLU A 33 0.70 -13.14 21.75
CA GLU A 33 1.62 -13.81 20.80
C GLU A 33 1.50 -13.24 19.37
N PRO A 34 2.63 -13.04 18.65
CA PRO A 34 2.63 -12.56 17.27
C PRO A 34 1.76 -13.44 16.36
N GLN A 35 0.89 -12.86 15.53
CA GLN A 35 0.02 -13.65 14.63
C GLN A 35 0.81 -14.21 13.43
N PRO A 36 0.47 -15.40 12.90
CA PRO A 36 1.14 -15.96 11.73
C PRO A 36 0.70 -15.20 10.48
N ASN A 37 1.63 -14.94 9.56
CA ASN A 37 1.31 -14.42 8.23
C ASN A 37 1.23 -15.59 7.23
N TYR A 38 0.02 -15.91 6.79
CA TYR A 38 -0.26 -17.03 5.88
C TYR A 38 0.15 -16.81 4.43
N ASP A 39 0.66 -15.62 4.11
CA ASP A 39 1.29 -15.29 2.83
C ASP A 39 2.82 -15.43 2.90
N VAL A 40 3.37 -15.89 4.02
CA VAL A 40 4.79 -16.20 4.18
C VAL A 40 4.98 -17.68 4.46
N HIS A 41 5.67 -18.33 3.53
CA HIS A 41 5.94 -19.75 3.55
C HIS A 41 7.40 -20.00 3.91
N THR A 42 7.72 -21.12 4.55
CA THR A 42 9.11 -21.53 4.80
C THR A 42 9.31 -22.98 4.40
N PHE A 43 10.44 -23.30 3.76
CA PHE A 43 10.81 -24.68 3.46
C PHE A 43 11.30 -25.38 4.72
N TYR A 44 10.74 -26.55 5.00
CA TYR A 44 10.97 -27.33 6.21
C TYR A 44 11.30 -28.78 5.86
N TYR A 45 12.28 -29.35 6.56
CA TYR A 45 12.85 -30.65 6.24
C TYR A 45 12.64 -31.62 7.42
N PRO A 46 11.62 -32.51 7.34
CA PRO A 46 11.29 -33.44 8.41
C PRO A 46 12.10 -34.76 8.31
N TRP A 47 13.42 -34.66 8.10
CA TRP A 47 14.28 -35.83 7.84
C TRP A 47 15.36 -36.08 8.88
N TYR A 48 15.42 -35.27 9.94
CA TYR A 48 16.43 -35.42 10.99
C TYR A 48 16.00 -36.47 12.00
N GLY A 49 16.96 -37.26 12.50
CA GLY A 49 16.69 -38.28 13.51
C GLY A 49 17.74 -38.33 14.60
N ASN A 50 17.39 -38.85 15.77
CA ASN A 50 18.33 -39.04 16.87
C ASN A 50 18.30 -40.48 17.42
N PRO A 51 19.38 -40.96 18.07
CA PRO A 51 19.44 -42.34 18.56
C PRO A 51 18.36 -42.68 19.59
N HIS A 52 17.83 -41.68 20.29
CA HIS A 52 16.79 -41.89 21.30
C HIS A 52 15.42 -42.17 20.67
N THR A 53 15.09 -41.51 19.57
CA THR A 53 13.77 -41.53 18.93
C THR A 53 13.75 -42.43 17.71
N ASP A 54 14.81 -42.39 16.90
CA ASP A 54 14.89 -43.00 15.56
C ASP A 54 15.91 -44.15 15.49
N ASN A 55 16.68 -44.37 16.56
CA ASN A 55 17.80 -45.32 16.65
C ASN A 55 19.03 -44.97 15.78
N SER A 56 19.01 -43.87 15.03
CA SER A 56 20.13 -43.36 14.24
C SER A 56 20.20 -41.83 14.33
N TYR A 57 21.35 -41.26 13.97
CA TYR A 57 21.52 -39.82 13.78
C TYR A 57 21.04 -39.36 12.39
N GLU A 58 19.90 -39.87 11.92
CA GLU A 58 19.43 -39.72 10.54
C GLU A 58 19.62 -38.27 10.01
N HIS A 59 20.20 -38.16 8.81
CA HIS A 59 20.64 -36.92 8.15
C HIS A 59 21.75 -36.13 8.88
N TRP A 60 21.83 -36.11 10.21
CA TRP A 60 23.00 -35.55 10.90
C TRP A 60 24.27 -36.32 10.57
N ASN A 61 24.14 -37.64 10.46
CA ASN A 61 25.12 -38.51 9.84
C ASN A 61 25.00 -38.39 8.31
N HIS A 62 26.02 -37.81 7.68
CA HIS A 62 25.96 -37.55 6.24
C HIS A 62 27.26 -37.98 5.58
N GLN A 63 27.18 -38.52 4.37
CA GLN A 63 28.35 -38.78 3.54
C GLN A 63 28.65 -37.56 2.67
N GLN A 64 29.90 -37.13 2.64
CA GLN A 64 30.32 -36.04 1.79
C GLN A 64 30.20 -36.40 0.30
N SER A 65 29.71 -35.47 -0.51
CA SER A 65 29.77 -35.56 -1.96
C SER A 65 31.11 -34.98 -2.44
N VAL A 66 31.93 -35.81 -3.08
CA VAL A 66 33.26 -35.42 -3.57
C VAL A 66 33.36 -35.61 -5.08
N LYS A 67 34.00 -34.66 -5.79
CA LYS A 67 34.31 -34.80 -7.23
C LYS A 67 35.48 -35.75 -7.48
N LYS A 68 36.41 -35.85 -6.53
CA LYS A 68 37.60 -36.73 -6.54
C LYS A 68 37.99 -37.07 -5.10
N GLY A 69 38.49 -38.27 -4.85
CA GLY A 69 38.93 -38.74 -3.51
C GLY A 69 37.88 -39.59 -2.79
N GLU A 70 38.20 -40.07 -1.60
CA GLU A 70 37.25 -40.80 -0.75
C GLU A 70 36.39 -39.81 0.05
N PRO A 71 35.06 -40.00 0.10
CA PRO A 71 34.17 -39.12 0.83
C PRO A 71 34.32 -39.30 2.34
N LYS A 72 34.38 -38.19 3.09
CA LYS A 72 34.26 -38.22 4.56
C LYS A 72 32.84 -38.60 4.95
N ASN A 73 32.70 -39.51 5.93
CA ASN A 73 31.42 -39.79 6.59
C ASN A 73 31.37 -39.05 7.92
N TYR A 74 30.32 -38.25 8.13
CA TYR A 74 30.03 -37.59 9.39
C TYR A 74 29.20 -38.54 10.27
N PRO A 75 29.60 -38.80 11.53
CA PRO A 75 28.91 -39.76 12.39
C PRO A 75 27.63 -39.24 13.04
N GLY A 76 27.39 -37.93 13.05
CA GLY A 76 26.35 -37.31 13.88
C GLY A 76 26.87 -36.87 15.25
N GLY A 77 25.98 -36.47 16.16
CA GLY A 77 26.35 -35.99 17.49
C GLY A 77 27.15 -34.69 17.42
N ASP A 78 28.44 -34.72 17.74
CA ASP A 78 29.31 -33.53 17.73
C ASP A 78 29.93 -33.21 16.35
N ASP A 79 30.04 -34.19 15.44
CA ASP A 79 30.60 -34.03 14.08
C ASP A 79 29.51 -34.34 13.03
N ILE A 80 28.77 -33.31 12.62
CA ILE A 80 27.58 -33.43 11.76
C ILE A 80 27.85 -32.95 10.33
N GLY A 81 27.02 -33.35 9.37
CA GLY A 81 27.09 -32.90 7.97
C GLY A 81 26.62 -31.45 7.72
N ALA A 82 26.96 -30.48 8.58
CA ALA A 82 26.52 -29.09 8.47
C ALA A 82 27.62 -28.09 8.89
N ASP A 83 27.64 -26.91 8.29
CA ASP A 83 28.61 -25.85 8.60
C ASP A 83 28.25 -25.03 9.85
N PHE A 84 26.98 -25.06 10.26
CA PHE A 84 26.47 -24.51 11.52
C PHE A 84 26.04 -25.64 12.45
N TYR A 85 25.90 -25.34 13.74
CA TYR A 85 25.43 -26.32 14.74
C TYR A 85 24.09 -25.90 15.36
N PRO A 86 23.06 -26.77 15.37
CA PRO A 86 21.73 -26.46 15.89
C PRO A 86 21.74 -26.19 17.40
N LYS A 87 20.99 -25.18 17.83
CA LYS A 87 20.78 -24.87 19.26
C LYS A 87 20.12 -26.02 20.01
N LEU A 88 19.21 -26.75 19.35
CA LEU A 88 18.54 -27.92 19.91
C LEU A 88 19.44 -29.18 19.90
N GLY A 89 20.64 -29.11 19.33
CA GLY A 89 21.47 -30.28 19.09
C GLY A 89 20.92 -31.16 17.97
N CYS A 90 21.39 -32.41 17.90
CA CYS A 90 20.86 -33.38 16.94
C CYS A 90 19.46 -33.84 17.36
N TYR A 91 18.45 -33.05 17.01
CA TYR A 91 17.04 -33.31 17.29
C TYR A 91 16.45 -34.39 16.37
N SER A 92 15.23 -34.83 16.67
CA SER A 92 14.45 -35.73 15.81
C SER A 92 13.22 -35.03 15.25
N SER A 93 13.02 -35.11 13.93
CA SER A 93 11.78 -34.68 13.28
C SER A 93 10.58 -35.56 13.63
N ASN A 94 10.79 -36.67 14.36
CA ASN A 94 9.76 -37.55 14.89
C ASN A 94 9.50 -37.32 16.40
N SER A 95 10.16 -36.34 17.04
CA SER A 95 9.93 -36.00 18.44
C SER A 95 8.89 -34.89 18.57
N ASP A 96 7.83 -35.12 19.35
CA ASP A 96 6.79 -34.12 19.59
C ASP A 96 7.35 -32.87 20.28
N ASP A 97 8.34 -33.04 21.18
CA ASP A 97 8.99 -31.93 21.88
C ASP A 97 9.81 -31.05 20.91
N ASP A 98 10.58 -31.70 20.02
CA ASP A 98 11.39 -30.98 19.01
C ASP A 98 10.49 -30.28 17.99
N LEU A 99 9.43 -30.93 17.53
CA LEU A 99 8.44 -30.33 16.63
C LEU A 99 7.76 -29.12 17.28
N ASN A 100 7.29 -29.24 18.52
CA ASN A 100 6.68 -28.12 19.24
C ASN A 100 7.66 -26.95 19.41
N ALA A 101 8.94 -27.22 19.66
CA ALA A 101 9.97 -26.19 19.71
C ALA A 101 10.13 -25.48 18.35
N HIS A 102 10.15 -26.22 17.25
CA HIS A 102 10.21 -25.63 15.90
C HIS A 102 8.99 -24.78 15.59
N ILE A 103 7.79 -25.26 15.90
CA ILE A 103 6.56 -24.51 15.67
C ILE A 103 6.56 -23.20 16.49
N GLN A 104 7.03 -23.22 17.74
CA GLN A 104 7.20 -21.99 18.53
C GLN A 104 8.21 -21.01 17.92
N MET A 105 9.31 -21.51 17.33
CA MET A 105 10.27 -20.67 16.60
C MET A 105 9.62 -20.02 15.37
N LEU A 106 8.81 -20.77 14.63
CA LEU A 106 8.07 -20.24 13.47
C LEU A 106 7.01 -19.21 13.88
N ARG A 107 6.32 -19.43 15.01
CA ARG A 107 5.41 -18.44 15.61
C ARG A 107 6.12 -17.15 15.98
N ARG A 108 7.30 -17.25 16.61
CA ARG A 108 8.16 -16.09 16.90
C ARG A 108 8.55 -15.36 15.61
N ALA A 109 8.86 -16.10 14.56
CA ALA A 109 9.18 -15.54 13.25
C ALA A 109 7.96 -15.00 12.48
N GLN A 110 6.72 -15.21 12.98
CA GLN A 110 5.45 -14.91 12.31
C GLN A 110 5.22 -15.66 10.98
N VAL A 111 5.90 -16.79 10.76
CA VAL A 111 5.67 -17.61 9.56
C VAL A 111 4.34 -18.36 9.71
N GLY A 112 3.46 -18.24 8.71
CA GLY A 112 2.13 -18.87 8.76
C GLY A 112 2.03 -20.22 8.05
N VAL A 113 2.95 -20.53 7.13
CA VAL A 113 2.88 -21.76 6.34
C VAL A 113 4.22 -22.47 6.27
N ILE A 114 4.20 -23.76 6.59
CA ILE A 114 5.30 -24.69 6.38
C ILE A 114 5.13 -25.34 5.02
N SER A 115 6.17 -25.31 4.20
CA SER A 115 6.28 -26.11 2.97
C SER A 115 7.18 -27.31 3.27
N THR A 116 6.57 -28.44 3.62
CA THR A 116 7.30 -29.62 4.10
C THR A 116 7.85 -30.43 2.93
N SER A 117 9.15 -30.74 2.97
CA SER A 117 9.81 -31.66 2.03
C SER A 117 9.15 -33.04 2.09
N TRP A 118 8.79 -33.60 0.93
CA TRP A 118 8.07 -34.87 0.82
C TRP A 118 8.67 -35.75 -0.29
N TRP A 119 9.15 -36.94 0.08
CA TRP A 119 9.96 -37.83 -0.76
C TRP A 119 9.22 -39.09 -1.23
N GLY A 120 7.89 -39.06 -1.29
CA GLY A 120 7.08 -40.20 -1.71
C GLY A 120 6.27 -40.82 -0.58
N LYS A 121 5.24 -41.57 -0.95
CA LYS A 121 4.40 -42.34 -0.03
C LYS A 121 5.26 -43.32 0.78
N ASP A 122 4.97 -43.43 2.08
CA ASP A 122 5.65 -44.32 3.05
C ASP A 122 7.15 -44.03 3.28
N SER A 123 7.67 -42.92 2.72
CA SER A 123 9.02 -42.43 2.99
C SER A 123 9.18 -41.94 4.44
N TYR A 124 10.42 -41.71 4.87
CA TYR A 124 10.70 -41.15 6.20
C TYR A 124 9.97 -39.82 6.41
N THR A 125 9.99 -38.94 5.40
CA THR A 125 9.33 -37.64 5.48
C THR A 125 7.80 -37.75 5.45
N ASP A 126 7.21 -38.70 4.71
CA ASP A 126 5.76 -38.95 4.75
C ASP A 126 5.27 -39.44 6.12
N LYS A 127 6.09 -40.24 6.82
CA LYS A 127 5.75 -40.74 8.17
C LYS A 127 5.79 -39.65 9.24
N ALA A 128 6.56 -38.58 9.02
CA ALA A 128 6.62 -37.44 9.93
C ALA A 128 5.43 -36.46 9.78
N VAL A 129 4.74 -36.48 8.63
CA VAL A 129 3.66 -35.52 8.31
C VAL A 129 2.53 -35.46 9.35
N PRO A 130 1.97 -36.58 9.88
CA PRO A 130 0.91 -36.52 10.88
C PRO A 130 1.30 -35.71 12.13
N ARG A 131 2.50 -35.97 12.68
CA ARG A 131 3.00 -35.27 13.87
C ARG A 131 3.26 -33.79 13.60
N LEU A 132 3.81 -33.48 12.41
CA LEU A 132 4.01 -32.09 11.98
C LEU A 132 2.68 -31.33 11.86
N LEU A 133 1.66 -31.97 11.28
CA LEU A 133 0.32 -31.40 11.15
C LEU A 133 -0.32 -31.13 12.51
N ASP A 134 -0.24 -32.08 13.44
CA ASP A 134 -0.77 -31.94 14.81
C ASP A 134 -0.06 -30.78 15.54
N ALA A 135 1.28 -30.73 15.49
CA ALA A 135 2.06 -29.66 16.10
C ALA A 135 1.72 -28.29 15.49
N ALA A 136 1.57 -28.21 14.16
CA ALA A 136 1.20 -26.97 13.48
C ALA A 136 -0.21 -26.48 13.85
N ALA A 137 -1.19 -27.40 13.94
CA ALA A 137 -2.57 -27.05 14.31
C ALA A 137 -2.67 -26.44 15.71
N ASN A 138 -1.89 -26.95 16.67
CA ASN A 138 -1.87 -26.46 18.05
C ASN A 138 -1.41 -24.99 18.17
N HIS A 139 -0.75 -24.46 17.14
CA HIS A 139 -0.21 -23.11 17.12
C HIS A 139 -0.75 -22.26 15.96
N ASP A 140 -1.81 -22.71 15.28
CA ASP A 140 -2.39 -22.02 14.12
C ASP A 140 -1.37 -21.76 12.98
N ILE A 141 -0.47 -22.71 12.74
CA ILE A 141 0.37 -22.77 11.54
C ILE A 141 -0.26 -23.72 10.53
N LYS A 142 -0.12 -23.43 9.24
CA LYS A 142 -0.58 -24.32 8.17
C LYS A 142 0.59 -25.07 7.52
N VAL A 143 0.29 -26.18 6.85
CA VAL A 143 1.26 -27.04 6.18
C VAL A 143 0.81 -27.28 4.74
N CYS A 144 1.69 -26.94 3.81
CA CYS A 144 1.65 -27.33 2.41
C CYS A 144 2.85 -28.23 2.09
N PHE A 145 2.95 -28.74 0.86
CA PHE A 145 3.92 -29.78 0.52
C PHE A 145 4.89 -29.32 -0.57
N HIS A 146 6.17 -29.57 -0.34
CA HIS A 146 7.25 -29.49 -1.30
C HIS A 146 7.53 -30.89 -1.84
N ILE A 147 6.98 -31.19 -3.02
CA ILE A 147 7.12 -32.51 -3.66
C ILE A 147 8.51 -32.61 -4.28
N GLU A 148 9.35 -33.42 -3.66
CA GLU A 148 10.74 -33.65 -4.04
C GLU A 148 10.85 -34.61 -5.24
N PRO A 149 12.01 -34.67 -5.92
CA PRO A 149 12.24 -35.59 -7.03
C PRO A 149 12.43 -37.04 -6.57
N PHE A 150 11.40 -37.64 -5.97
CA PHE A 150 11.40 -39.04 -5.55
C PHE A 150 11.58 -40.02 -6.72
N GLY A 151 12.02 -41.24 -6.42
CA GLY A 151 12.30 -42.27 -7.43
C GLY A 151 11.11 -42.52 -8.35
N GLY A 152 11.29 -42.30 -9.67
CA GLY A 152 10.24 -42.49 -10.67
C GLY A 152 9.24 -41.34 -10.81
N ARG A 153 9.51 -40.16 -10.22
CA ARG A 153 8.65 -38.98 -10.36
C ARG A 153 8.56 -38.50 -11.82
N ASN A 154 7.33 -38.32 -12.29
CA ASN A 154 6.91 -37.68 -13.53
C ASN A 154 5.56 -36.99 -13.29
N ALA A 155 4.92 -36.44 -14.34
CA ALA A 155 3.64 -35.74 -14.19
C ALA A 155 2.54 -36.64 -13.60
N GLN A 156 2.39 -37.87 -14.10
CA GLN A 156 1.36 -38.80 -13.61
C GLN A 156 1.61 -39.22 -12.16
N THR A 157 2.84 -39.59 -11.80
CA THR A 157 3.15 -39.96 -10.42
C THR A 157 3.10 -38.77 -9.46
N THR A 158 3.28 -37.53 -9.96
CA THR A 158 3.04 -36.30 -9.18
C THR A 158 1.55 -36.07 -8.95
N ARG A 159 0.69 -36.30 -9.95
CA ARG A 159 -0.77 -36.31 -9.77
C ARG A 159 -1.17 -37.32 -8.69
N ASP A 160 -0.63 -38.54 -8.77
CA ASP A 160 -0.94 -39.59 -7.80
C ASP A 160 -0.47 -39.23 -6.39
N ALA A 161 0.67 -38.53 -6.26
CA ALA A 161 1.12 -37.95 -5.00
C ALA A 161 0.14 -36.88 -4.46
N ILE A 162 -0.33 -35.96 -5.32
CA ILE A 162 -1.34 -34.95 -4.92
C ILE A 162 -2.61 -35.63 -4.42
N VAL A 163 -3.14 -36.61 -5.15
CA VAL A 163 -4.32 -37.39 -4.75
C VAL A 163 -4.10 -38.04 -3.40
N TYR A 164 -2.99 -38.77 -3.23
CA TYR A 164 -2.65 -39.41 -1.97
C TYR A 164 -2.57 -38.43 -0.79
N ILE A 165 -1.89 -37.29 -0.98
CA ILE A 165 -1.71 -36.28 0.06
C ILE A 165 -3.05 -35.64 0.44
N VAL A 166 -3.88 -35.30 -0.55
CA VAL A 166 -5.21 -34.72 -0.31
C VAL A 166 -6.13 -35.72 0.38
N ASP A 167 -6.16 -36.98 -0.06
CA ASP A 167 -6.99 -38.01 0.57
C ASP A 167 -6.56 -38.32 2.00
N LYS A 168 -5.25 -38.40 2.25
CA LYS A 168 -4.71 -38.80 3.56
C LYS A 168 -4.71 -37.66 4.57
N TYR A 169 -4.39 -36.43 4.14
CA TYR A 169 -4.13 -35.30 5.03
C TYR A 169 -5.08 -34.12 4.82
N GLY A 170 -5.83 -34.07 3.72
CA GLY A 170 -6.61 -32.89 3.32
C GLY A 170 -7.69 -32.48 4.32
N SER A 171 -8.22 -33.40 5.12
CA SER A 171 -9.20 -33.08 6.17
C SER A 171 -8.57 -32.48 7.44
N HIS A 172 -7.24 -32.46 7.56
CA HIS A 172 -6.56 -31.95 8.74
C HIS A 172 -6.68 -30.41 8.84
N PRO A 173 -6.95 -29.84 10.03
CA PRO A 173 -7.14 -28.39 10.19
C PRO A 173 -5.90 -27.54 9.87
N ALA A 174 -4.70 -28.11 10.00
CA ALA A 174 -3.46 -27.46 9.57
C ALA A 174 -3.17 -27.62 8.06
N PHE A 175 -3.94 -28.39 7.29
CA PHE A 175 -3.68 -28.55 5.86
C PHE A 175 -3.96 -27.24 5.11
N TYR A 176 -2.92 -26.66 4.51
CA TYR A 176 -2.98 -25.34 3.88
C TYR A 176 -3.82 -25.34 2.60
N ARG A 177 -4.60 -24.28 2.43
CA ARG A 177 -5.33 -23.98 1.20
C ARG A 177 -5.18 -22.51 0.85
N TYR A 178 -4.95 -22.24 -0.43
CA TYR A 178 -4.79 -20.90 -0.98
C TYR A 178 -6.07 -20.41 -1.66
N GLY A 179 -6.45 -19.15 -1.41
CA GLY A 179 -7.62 -18.48 -2.00
C GLY A 179 -8.73 -18.18 -0.98
N LYS A 180 -9.54 -17.13 -1.23
CA LYS A 180 -10.64 -16.71 -0.34
C LYS A 180 -11.97 -17.39 -0.68
N ASP A 181 -12.40 -17.32 -1.94
CA ASP A 181 -13.75 -17.76 -2.35
C ASP A 181 -13.84 -19.25 -2.70
N ASN A 182 -12.71 -19.85 -3.08
CA ASN A 182 -12.58 -21.28 -3.37
C ASN A 182 -11.18 -21.78 -2.99
N PRO A 183 -10.91 -22.04 -1.70
CA PRO A 183 -9.58 -22.36 -1.21
C PRO A 183 -9.11 -23.73 -1.72
N ARG A 184 -8.00 -23.76 -2.47
CA ARG A 184 -7.42 -24.97 -3.06
C ARG A 184 -6.12 -25.38 -2.34
N PRO A 185 -5.83 -26.69 -2.16
CA PRO A 185 -4.51 -27.16 -1.72
C PRO A 185 -3.37 -26.51 -2.51
N MET A 186 -2.21 -26.28 -1.90
CA MET A 186 -1.04 -25.75 -2.61
C MET A 186 0.14 -26.73 -2.54
N PHE A 187 0.84 -26.88 -3.67
CA PHE A 187 2.01 -27.74 -3.81
C PHE A 187 3.14 -27.03 -4.53
N TYR A 188 4.35 -27.11 -3.97
CA TYR A 188 5.59 -26.73 -4.64
C TYR A 188 6.22 -27.97 -5.27
N ILE A 189 6.65 -27.88 -6.53
CA ILE A 189 7.28 -28.98 -7.25
C ILE A 189 8.76 -28.66 -7.47
N TYR A 190 9.63 -29.21 -6.63
CA TYR A 190 11.08 -29.02 -6.77
C TYR A 190 11.59 -29.64 -8.07
N ASP A 191 12.55 -29.01 -8.75
CA ASP A 191 13.10 -29.52 -10.00
C ASP A 191 12.04 -29.93 -11.03
N SER A 192 10.95 -29.16 -11.13
CA SER A 192 9.83 -29.43 -12.05
C SER A 192 10.27 -29.58 -13.50
N TYR A 193 11.37 -28.91 -13.88
CA TYR A 193 11.98 -28.97 -15.21
C TYR A 193 12.55 -30.34 -15.58
N LEU A 194 12.72 -31.28 -14.64
CA LEU A 194 13.09 -32.68 -14.94
C LEU A 194 11.99 -33.43 -15.69
N THR A 195 10.74 -32.94 -15.62
CA THR A 195 9.60 -33.46 -16.38
C THR A 195 9.22 -32.48 -17.49
N PRO A 196 9.06 -32.91 -18.75
CA PRO A 196 8.70 -32.01 -19.86
C PRO A 196 7.36 -31.30 -19.66
N ALA A 197 7.24 -30.04 -20.10
CA ALA A 197 6.01 -29.24 -20.03
C ALA A 197 4.79 -29.96 -20.63
N LYS A 198 4.97 -30.68 -21.74
CA LYS A 198 3.89 -31.47 -22.37
C LYS A 198 3.31 -32.55 -21.46
N GLN A 199 4.11 -33.13 -20.56
CA GLN A 199 3.61 -34.07 -19.57
C GLN A 199 2.88 -33.34 -18.44
N TRP A 200 3.40 -32.22 -17.95
CA TRP A 200 2.69 -31.40 -16.96
C TRP A 200 1.30 -30.97 -17.45
N LYS A 201 1.21 -30.60 -18.72
CA LYS A 201 -0.06 -30.26 -19.38
C LYS A 201 -1.13 -31.34 -19.24
N THR A 202 -0.77 -32.64 -19.25
CA THR A 202 -1.76 -33.72 -19.19
C THR A 202 -2.49 -33.80 -17.85
N ILE A 203 -1.91 -33.24 -16.79
CA ILE A 203 -2.50 -33.23 -15.44
C ILE A 203 -2.92 -31.83 -14.97
N LEU A 204 -2.30 -30.76 -15.48
CA LEU A 204 -2.54 -29.38 -15.02
C LEU A 204 -3.44 -28.57 -15.96
N SER A 205 -3.63 -28.99 -17.22
CA SER A 205 -4.55 -28.32 -18.15
C SER A 205 -5.99 -28.81 -17.92
N PRO A 206 -7.02 -27.94 -18.02
CA PRO A 206 -8.43 -28.37 -17.97
C PRO A 206 -8.78 -29.46 -18.99
N ASP A 207 -8.12 -29.44 -20.16
CA ASP A 207 -8.32 -30.43 -21.23
C ASP A 207 -7.34 -31.62 -21.14
N GLY A 208 -6.55 -31.70 -20.07
CA GLY A 208 -5.58 -32.77 -19.85
C GLY A 208 -6.26 -34.11 -19.60
N ALA A 209 -5.77 -35.18 -20.22
CA ALA A 209 -6.35 -36.53 -20.12
C ALA A 209 -6.43 -37.08 -18.69
N GLN A 210 -5.59 -36.59 -17.78
CA GLN A 210 -5.51 -36.99 -16.37
C GLN A 210 -5.63 -35.78 -15.44
N THR A 211 -6.35 -34.75 -15.89
CA THR A 211 -6.39 -33.45 -15.21
C THR A 211 -6.85 -33.55 -13.75
N ILE A 212 -6.25 -32.73 -12.89
CA ILE A 212 -6.77 -32.45 -11.54
C ILE A 212 -7.75 -31.27 -11.53
N ARG A 213 -7.82 -30.49 -12.62
CA ARG A 213 -8.65 -29.27 -12.70
C ARG A 213 -10.12 -29.62 -12.64
N ASN A 214 -10.91 -28.81 -11.92
CA ASN A 214 -12.34 -29.03 -11.71
C ASN A 214 -12.67 -30.41 -11.08
N THR A 215 -11.72 -30.99 -10.35
CA THR A 215 -11.94 -32.20 -9.54
C THR A 215 -11.79 -31.83 -8.06
N ILE A 216 -12.12 -32.75 -7.16
CA ILE A 216 -11.87 -32.59 -5.72
C ILE A 216 -10.37 -32.48 -5.38
N TYR A 217 -9.49 -32.79 -6.34
CA TYR A 217 -8.02 -32.71 -6.21
C TYR A 217 -7.44 -31.43 -6.85
N ASP A 218 -8.28 -30.51 -7.34
CA ASP A 218 -7.81 -29.26 -7.94
C ASP A 218 -6.99 -28.46 -6.93
N SER A 219 -5.74 -28.19 -7.30
CA SER A 219 -4.72 -27.66 -6.42
C SER A 219 -3.94 -26.56 -7.12
N VAL A 220 -3.42 -25.60 -6.36
CA VAL A 220 -2.46 -24.61 -6.82
C VAL A 220 -1.08 -25.27 -6.91
N VAL A 221 -0.56 -25.44 -8.13
CA VAL A 221 0.72 -26.11 -8.39
C VAL A 221 1.76 -25.10 -8.84
N ILE A 222 2.81 -24.97 -8.04
CA ILE A 222 3.90 -23.99 -8.20
C ILE A 222 5.17 -24.71 -8.67
N GLY A 223 5.64 -24.39 -9.89
CA GLY A 223 6.87 -24.96 -10.48
C GLY A 223 8.14 -24.17 -10.14
N LEU A 224 9.31 -24.78 -10.27
CA LEU A 224 10.59 -24.11 -10.03
C LEU A 224 11.08 -23.37 -11.28
N TRP A 225 11.41 -22.08 -11.14
CA TRP A 225 11.99 -21.24 -12.20
C TRP A 225 13.51 -21.12 -12.03
N VAL A 226 14.28 -21.53 -13.03
CA VAL A 226 15.74 -21.63 -13.02
C VAL A 226 16.39 -20.82 -14.15
N LYS A 227 15.83 -20.80 -15.36
CA LYS A 227 16.49 -20.22 -16.55
C LYS A 227 15.77 -18.96 -17.05
N GLU A 228 16.45 -18.10 -17.80
CA GLU A 228 15.91 -16.83 -18.30
C GLU A 228 14.62 -16.98 -19.13
N HIS A 229 14.54 -18.04 -19.93
CA HIS A 229 13.46 -18.23 -20.92
C HIS A 229 12.50 -19.38 -20.56
N GLU A 230 11.99 -19.42 -19.32
CA GLU A 230 11.05 -20.47 -18.88
C GLU A 230 9.57 -20.09 -18.97
N GLN A 231 9.23 -18.93 -19.56
CA GLN A 231 7.85 -18.49 -19.81
C GLN A 231 7.06 -19.58 -20.57
N VAL A 232 7.69 -20.18 -21.59
CA VAL A 232 7.09 -21.25 -22.40
C VAL A 232 6.88 -22.52 -21.56
N PHE A 233 7.84 -22.89 -20.72
CA PHE A 233 7.71 -24.05 -19.85
C PHE A 233 6.54 -23.89 -18.87
N MET A 234 6.42 -22.72 -18.24
CA MET A 234 5.35 -22.42 -17.28
C MET A 234 3.96 -22.37 -17.93
N THR A 235 3.86 -21.77 -19.13
CA THR A 235 2.59 -21.68 -19.86
C THR A 235 2.19 -23.02 -20.48
N GLU A 236 3.09 -23.71 -21.20
CA GLU A 236 2.78 -25.01 -21.80
C GLU A 236 2.48 -26.08 -20.75
N GLY A 237 3.18 -26.06 -19.61
CA GLY A 237 2.94 -26.97 -18.49
C GLY A 237 1.66 -26.68 -17.71
N ASN A 238 1.04 -25.52 -17.93
CA ASN A 238 -0.17 -25.05 -17.24
C ASN A 238 -0.06 -24.97 -15.71
N PHE A 239 1.12 -24.59 -15.21
CA PHE A 239 1.33 -24.30 -13.78
C PHE A 239 0.50 -23.08 -13.34
N ASP A 240 0.07 -23.06 -12.08
CA ASP A 240 -0.61 -21.88 -11.49
C ASP A 240 0.40 -20.77 -11.18
N GLY A 241 1.67 -21.10 -11.03
CA GLY A 241 2.73 -20.16 -10.71
C GLY A 241 4.10 -20.81 -10.59
N TYR A 242 5.05 -20.06 -10.06
CA TYR A 242 6.42 -20.50 -9.88
C TYR A 242 7.13 -19.81 -8.71
N TYR A 243 8.22 -20.44 -8.25
CA TYR A 243 9.10 -19.98 -7.19
C TYR A 243 10.57 -20.13 -7.57
N SER A 244 11.49 -19.56 -6.80
CA SER A 244 12.93 -19.52 -7.13
C SER A 244 13.81 -20.46 -6.30
N TYR A 245 13.35 -20.92 -5.13
CA TYR A 245 14.02 -21.79 -4.15
C TYR A 245 15.38 -21.32 -3.64
N PHE A 246 16.40 -21.22 -4.48
CA PHE A 246 17.79 -21.12 -4.05
C PHE A 246 18.08 -19.86 -3.23
N ALA A 247 18.63 -20.02 -2.03
CA ALA A 247 19.09 -18.94 -1.14
C ALA A 247 20.37 -18.22 -1.63
N THR A 248 20.87 -18.62 -2.80
CA THR A 248 22.08 -18.07 -3.41
C THR A 248 21.70 -17.15 -4.55
N ASP A 249 21.82 -15.85 -4.29
CA ASP A 249 21.68 -14.78 -5.28
C ASP A 249 22.72 -14.98 -6.40
N GLY A 250 22.22 -15.03 -7.64
CA GLY A 250 23.01 -15.29 -8.83
C GLY A 250 23.28 -16.78 -9.15
N PHE A 251 22.72 -17.73 -8.39
CA PHE A 251 22.89 -19.16 -8.70
C PHE A 251 22.13 -19.59 -9.96
N THR A 252 20.92 -19.04 -10.13
CA THR A 252 20.04 -19.28 -11.27
C THR A 252 19.40 -17.96 -11.68
N TYR A 253 18.79 -17.91 -12.87
CA TYR A 253 18.06 -16.71 -13.29
C TYR A 253 16.93 -16.36 -12.31
N GLY A 254 16.20 -17.38 -11.83
CA GLY A 254 15.10 -17.20 -10.88
C GLY A 254 15.55 -16.75 -9.48
N SER A 255 16.75 -17.15 -9.04
CA SER A 255 17.30 -16.74 -7.73
C SER A 255 18.11 -15.44 -7.77
N THR A 256 18.29 -14.82 -8.94
CA THR A 256 18.91 -13.50 -9.05
C THR A 256 17.91 -12.40 -8.73
N VAL A 257 18.16 -11.65 -7.65
CA VAL A 257 17.21 -10.65 -7.11
C VAL A 257 16.87 -9.54 -8.11
N GLU A 258 17.81 -9.17 -8.98
CA GLU A 258 17.63 -8.13 -10.01
C GLU A 258 16.58 -8.52 -11.07
N ASN A 259 16.29 -9.82 -11.22
CA ASN A 259 15.32 -10.32 -12.19
C ASN A 259 13.88 -10.38 -11.62
N TRP A 260 13.71 -10.27 -10.30
CA TRP A 260 12.41 -10.43 -9.65
C TRP A 260 11.34 -9.43 -10.11
N PRO A 261 11.63 -8.14 -10.40
CA PRO A 261 10.64 -7.23 -10.95
C PRO A 261 10.07 -7.72 -12.29
N VAL A 262 10.94 -8.20 -13.19
CA VAL A 262 10.54 -8.71 -14.51
C VAL A 262 9.75 -10.00 -14.38
N LEU A 263 10.17 -10.89 -13.47
CA LEU A 263 9.44 -12.12 -13.18
C LEU A 263 8.07 -11.83 -12.55
N ALA A 264 7.96 -10.86 -11.65
CA ALA A 264 6.69 -10.46 -11.03
C ALA A 264 5.74 -9.83 -12.06
N GLU A 265 6.25 -8.95 -12.93
CA GLU A 265 5.49 -8.32 -14.00
C GLU A 265 4.92 -9.37 -14.97
N TRP A 266 5.75 -10.31 -15.43
CA TRP A 266 5.29 -11.37 -16.30
C TRP A 266 4.22 -12.24 -15.65
N ALA A 267 4.37 -12.55 -14.35
CA ALA A 267 3.38 -13.31 -13.60
C ALA A 267 2.01 -12.60 -13.59
N GLY A 268 2.01 -11.30 -13.30
CA GLY A 268 0.80 -10.47 -13.33
C GLY A 268 0.12 -10.43 -14.70
N GLN A 269 0.89 -10.25 -15.76
CA GLN A 269 0.39 -10.23 -17.15
C GLN A 269 -0.21 -11.57 -17.61
N ASN A 270 0.22 -12.69 -17.02
CA ASN A 270 -0.15 -14.05 -17.44
C ASN A 270 -1.01 -14.79 -16.41
N ASN A 271 -1.55 -14.08 -15.41
CA ASN A 271 -2.35 -14.65 -14.32
C ASN A 271 -1.64 -15.84 -13.64
N LYS A 272 -0.36 -15.66 -13.32
CA LYS A 272 0.47 -16.62 -12.59
C LYS A 272 0.84 -16.07 -11.21
N LEU A 273 1.08 -16.97 -10.27
CA LEU A 273 1.68 -16.62 -8.99
C LEU A 273 3.20 -16.62 -9.12
N PHE A 274 3.86 -15.52 -8.76
CA PHE A 274 5.29 -15.51 -8.51
C PHE A 274 5.56 -15.49 -7.01
N ILE A 275 6.39 -16.43 -6.54
CA ILE A 275 6.75 -16.59 -5.14
C ILE A 275 8.28 -16.54 -5.03
N PRO A 276 8.90 -15.37 -4.85
CA PRO A 276 10.34 -15.31 -4.63
C PRO A 276 10.72 -16.05 -3.34
N SER A 277 11.88 -16.71 -3.39
CA SER A 277 12.48 -17.41 -2.26
C SER A 277 13.67 -16.61 -1.74
N VAL A 278 13.63 -16.26 -0.44
CA VAL A 278 14.68 -15.52 0.26
C VAL A 278 15.38 -16.43 1.26
N GLY A 279 16.67 -16.20 1.53
CA GLY A 279 17.47 -16.97 2.47
C GLY A 279 18.53 -16.13 3.18
N PRO A 280 18.92 -16.51 4.40
CA PRO A 280 19.86 -15.73 5.21
C PRO A 280 21.32 -15.80 4.72
N GLY A 281 21.61 -16.73 3.80
CA GLY A 281 22.92 -17.01 3.23
C GLY A 281 22.98 -18.48 2.80
N TYR A 282 24.15 -18.93 2.35
CA TYR A 282 24.37 -20.30 1.86
C TYR A 282 25.79 -20.77 2.14
N VAL A 283 25.95 -21.99 2.66
CA VAL A 283 27.24 -22.67 2.81
C VAL A 283 27.03 -24.17 3.03
N ASP A 284 27.56 -24.99 2.14
CA ASP A 284 27.43 -26.44 2.15
C ASP A 284 28.77 -27.18 2.13
N LEU A 285 29.86 -26.50 2.53
CA LEU A 285 31.23 -26.97 2.36
C LEU A 285 31.53 -28.25 3.14
N ARG A 286 30.82 -28.50 4.24
CA ARG A 286 30.91 -29.77 4.96
C ARG A 286 30.53 -30.96 4.08
N ILE A 287 29.38 -30.89 3.40
CA ILE A 287 28.91 -32.00 2.57
C ILE A 287 29.33 -31.88 1.10
N ARG A 288 29.70 -30.69 0.61
CA ARG A 288 30.16 -30.43 -0.77
C ARG A 288 31.37 -29.48 -0.78
N PRO A 289 32.58 -29.93 -0.42
CA PRO A 289 33.77 -29.06 -0.31
C PRO A 289 34.15 -28.33 -1.60
N TRP A 290 33.72 -28.86 -2.74
CA TRP A 290 33.98 -28.30 -4.06
C TRP A 290 33.05 -27.14 -4.44
N ASN A 291 32.05 -26.81 -3.61
CA ASN A 291 30.96 -25.91 -3.96
C ASN A 291 31.13 -24.46 -3.43
N ASN A 292 32.34 -24.07 -3.02
CA ASN A 292 32.60 -22.77 -2.42
C ASN A 292 32.21 -21.55 -3.26
N VAL A 293 32.11 -21.69 -4.59
CA VAL A 293 31.67 -20.62 -5.50
C VAL A 293 30.24 -20.13 -5.19
N ASN A 294 29.42 -21.00 -4.61
CA ASN A 294 28.02 -20.72 -4.28
C ASN A 294 27.83 -20.23 -2.85
N THR A 295 28.89 -20.21 -2.03
CA THR A 295 28.84 -19.67 -0.67
C THR A 295 28.37 -18.22 -0.69
N ARG A 296 27.41 -17.88 0.18
CA ARG A 296 26.95 -16.52 0.45
C ARG A 296 27.04 -16.28 1.95
N ASP A 297 27.97 -15.41 2.34
CA ASP A 297 28.13 -15.03 3.73
C ASP A 297 26.89 -14.27 4.22
N ARG A 298 26.43 -14.58 5.43
CA ARG A 298 25.24 -13.95 5.98
C ARG A 298 25.41 -12.46 6.29
N ARG A 299 26.65 -11.97 6.36
CA ARG A 299 27.05 -10.57 6.59
C ARG A 299 26.31 -9.92 7.76
N ASN A 300 26.25 -10.62 8.89
CA ASN A 300 25.52 -10.19 10.09
C ASN A 300 24.04 -9.82 9.84
N GLY A 301 23.40 -10.48 8.87
CA GLY A 301 22.01 -10.25 8.48
C GLY A 301 21.81 -9.40 7.23
N ALA A 302 22.81 -8.63 6.81
CA ALA A 302 22.69 -7.73 5.66
C ALA A 302 22.37 -8.46 4.34
N TYR A 303 22.81 -9.72 4.20
CA TYR A 303 22.46 -10.53 3.04
C TYR A 303 20.95 -10.84 3.01
N TYR A 304 20.41 -11.28 4.14
CA TYR A 304 18.99 -11.60 4.30
C TYR A 304 18.10 -10.38 4.09
N ASP A 305 18.54 -9.24 4.61
CA ASP A 305 17.85 -7.96 4.48
C ASP A 305 17.70 -7.52 3.04
N ARG A 306 18.77 -7.67 2.26
CA ARG A 306 18.75 -7.34 0.83
C ARG A 306 17.78 -8.24 0.07
N GLU A 307 17.77 -9.54 0.35
CA GLU A 307 16.84 -10.47 -0.32
C GLU A 307 15.39 -10.17 0.06
N PHE A 308 15.08 -9.97 1.34
CA PHE A 308 13.72 -9.61 1.74
C PHE A 308 13.26 -8.27 1.16
N ALA A 309 14.13 -7.24 1.19
CA ALA A 309 13.82 -5.95 0.59
C ALA A 309 13.50 -6.09 -0.91
N ALA A 310 14.30 -6.86 -1.64
CA ALA A 310 14.07 -7.11 -3.06
C ALA A 310 12.76 -7.89 -3.31
N ALA A 311 12.46 -8.90 -2.48
CA ALA A 311 11.24 -9.68 -2.57
C ALA A 311 10.01 -8.79 -2.35
N ILE A 312 10.01 -7.97 -1.30
CA ILE A 312 8.91 -7.04 -1.01
C ILE A 312 8.76 -6.01 -2.13
N ALA A 313 9.86 -5.46 -2.64
CA ALA A 313 9.84 -4.48 -3.74
C ALA A 313 9.24 -5.06 -5.04
N ALA A 314 9.39 -6.36 -5.29
CA ALA A 314 8.77 -7.05 -6.42
C ALA A 314 7.23 -7.21 -6.27
N GLY A 315 6.66 -6.90 -5.10
CA GLY A 315 5.22 -6.96 -4.83
C GLY A 315 4.54 -8.33 -4.99
N PRO A 316 5.16 -9.47 -4.62
CA PRO A 316 4.57 -10.78 -4.80
C PRO A 316 3.41 -11.02 -3.82
N PRO A 317 2.44 -11.88 -4.17
CA PRO A 317 1.35 -12.24 -3.26
C PRO A 317 1.80 -13.14 -2.10
N ILE A 318 2.91 -13.87 -2.26
CA ILE A 318 3.51 -14.77 -1.26
C ILE A 318 5.03 -14.61 -1.32
N VAL A 319 5.71 -14.67 -0.17
CA VAL A 319 7.17 -14.83 -0.08
C VAL A 319 7.48 -16.19 0.53
N SER A 320 8.48 -16.89 -0.01
CA SER A 320 8.98 -18.14 0.55
C SER A 320 10.36 -17.95 1.18
N ILE A 321 10.65 -18.68 2.25
CA ILE A 321 11.94 -18.64 2.95
C ILE A 321 12.66 -19.96 2.76
N THR A 322 13.86 -19.90 2.21
CA THR A 322 14.82 -21.00 2.11
C THR A 322 15.94 -20.73 3.12
N SER A 323 15.86 -21.27 4.33
CA SER A 323 14.91 -22.27 4.81
C SER A 323 14.66 -22.14 6.31
N PHE A 324 13.70 -22.91 6.86
CA PHE A 324 13.66 -23.11 8.31
C PHE A 324 14.91 -23.85 8.79
N ASN A 325 15.16 -25.06 8.28
CA ASN A 325 16.14 -25.99 8.85
C ASN A 325 16.91 -26.86 7.83
N GLU A 326 17.23 -26.37 6.64
CA GLU A 326 18.18 -27.05 5.74
C GLU A 326 19.63 -26.85 6.24
N TRP A 327 20.01 -27.59 7.26
CA TRP A 327 21.31 -27.45 7.92
C TRP A 327 22.48 -27.79 6.99
N HIS A 328 22.29 -28.69 6.03
CA HIS A 328 23.35 -29.12 5.13
C HIS A 328 23.79 -28.03 4.15
N GLU A 329 22.91 -27.08 3.86
CA GLU A 329 23.17 -25.98 2.94
C GLU A 329 23.38 -24.63 3.65
N GLY A 330 23.32 -24.63 4.98
CA GLY A 330 23.60 -23.43 5.77
C GLY A 330 22.60 -22.29 5.55
N THR A 331 21.39 -22.60 5.04
CA THR A 331 20.33 -21.64 4.70
C THR A 331 19.30 -21.45 5.82
N GLN A 332 19.46 -22.17 6.92
CA GLN A 332 18.48 -22.21 8.01
C GLN A 332 18.33 -20.87 8.75
N ILE A 333 17.10 -20.49 9.08
CA ILE A 333 16.80 -19.45 10.07
C ILE A 333 16.67 -20.02 11.50
N GLU A 334 16.59 -21.35 11.63
CA GLU A 334 16.59 -22.04 12.92
C GLU A 334 17.85 -21.66 13.74
N PRO A 335 17.73 -21.40 15.07
CA PRO A 335 18.84 -20.94 15.89
C PRO A 335 20.09 -21.83 15.85
N ALA A 336 21.24 -21.22 15.56
CA ALA A 336 22.55 -21.85 15.61
C ALA A 336 23.38 -21.34 16.80
N VAL A 337 24.23 -22.20 17.36
CA VAL A 337 25.08 -21.88 18.52
C VAL A 337 26.57 -22.00 18.20
N PRO A 338 27.44 -21.19 18.85
CA PRO A 338 28.88 -21.38 18.77
C PRO A 338 29.29 -22.77 19.25
N LYS A 339 30.01 -23.52 18.42
CA LYS A 339 30.56 -24.83 18.77
C LYS A 339 31.91 -25.07 18.09
N GLU A 340 32.78 -25.78 18.77
CA GLU A 340 34.09 -26.18 18.25
C GLU A 340 34.36 -27.63 18.65
N ILE A 341 34.92 -28.39 17.70
CA ILE A 341 35.41 -29.76 17.89
C ILE A 341 36.86 -29.83 17.38
N PRO A 342 37.64 -30.86 17.73
CA PRO A 342 38.98 -31.01 17.20
C PRO A 342 39.02 -30.92 15.67
N GLY A 343 39.72 -29.92 15.14
CA GLY A 343 39.90 -29.72 13.69
C GLY A 343 38.74 -29.02 12.98
N PHE A 344 37.69 -28.57 13.68
CA PHE A 344 36.63 -27.77 13.06
C PHE A 344 35.90 -26.84 14.03
N LYS A 345 35.72 -25.59 13.59
CA LYS A 345 34.90 -24.60 14.26
C LYS A 345 33.64 -24.35 13.45
N TYR A 346 32.47 -24.61 14.04
CA TYR A 346 31.19 -24.34 13.40
C TYR A 346 30.99 -22.83 13.24
N ARG A 347 30.32 -22.45 12.15
CA ARG A 347 29.82 -21.09 11.97
C ARG A 347 28.69 -20.83 12.96
N ASP A 348 28.54 -19.57 13.36
CA ASP A 348 27.53 -19.11 14.30
C ASP A 348 26.95 -17.75 13.86
N TYR A 349 26.04 -17.19 14.65
CA TYR A 349 25.33 -15.94 14.33
C TYR A 349 25.95 -14.71 14.99
N LYS A 350 27.14 -14.82 15.60
CA LYS A 350 27.78 -13.68 16.26
C LYS A 350 28.04 -12.54 15.26
N PRO A 351 27.91 -11.27 15.71
CA PRO A 351 27.73 -10.83 17.10
C PRO A 351 26.29 -10.94 17.64
N HIS A 352 25.34 -11.41 16.84
CA HIS A 352 23.94 -11.50 17.23
C HIS A 352 23.64 -12.76 18.07
N SER A 353 22.45 -12.77 18.68
CA SER A 353 21.95 -13.94 19.42
C SER A 353 21.58 -15.09 18.47
N PRO A 354 21.50 -16.34 18.97
CA PRO A 354 21.00 -17.48 18.18
C PRO A 354 19.61 -17.24 17.56
N GLU A 355 18.76 -16.45 18.19
CA GLU A 355 17.39 -16.16 17.74
C GLU A 355 17.31 -15.09 16.64
N TYR A 356 18.44 -14.46 16.28
CA TYR A 356 18.48 -13.28 15.41
C TYR A 356 17.71 -13.46 14.10
N TYR A 357 17.87 -14.59 13.40
CA TYR A 357 17.19 -14.79 12.12
C TYR A 357 15.69 -14.99 12.27
N LEU A 358 15.20 -15.54 13.39
CA LEU A 358 13.76 -15.59 13.68
C LEU A 358 13.20 -14.19 13.89
N ASP A 359 13.88 -13.38 14.70
CA ASP A 359 13.49 -11.99 14.97
C ASP A 359 13.55 -11.14 13.71
N ARG A 360 14.58 -11.38 12.87
CA ARG A 360 14.74 -10.68 11.60
C ARG A 360 13.70 -11.10 10.57
N THR A 361 13.30 -12.36 10.54
CA THR A 361 12.15 -12.80 9.75
C THR A 361 10.88 -12.08 10.20
N SER A 362 10.56 -12.04 11.50
CA SER A 362 9.38 -11.30 11.97
C SER A 362 9.42 -9.80 11.63
N TYR A 363 10.60 -9.17 11.71
CA TYR A 363 10.82 -7.80 11.26
C TYR A 363 10.45 -7.61 9.78
N TRP A 364 10.78 -8.57 8.91
CA TRP A 364 10.45 -8.49 7.49
C TRP A 364 9.01 -8.87 7.18
N ILE A 365 8.44 -9.84 7.89
CA ILE A 365 7.02 -10.20 7.76
C ILE A 365 6.12 -9.02 8.15
N SER A 366 6.47 -8.26 9.20
CA SER A 366 5.72 -7.05 9.57
C SER A 366 5.79 -5.92 8.54
N ARG A 367 6.74 -5.99 7.59
CA ARG A 367 6.88 -5.10 6.42
C ARG A 367 6.28 -5.68 5.16
N PHE A 368 6.21 -7.00 5.06
CA PHE A 368 5.41 -7.72 4.08
C PHE A 368 3.91 -7.63 4.44
N VAL A 369 3.43 -6.41 4.64
CA VAL A 369 2.00 -6.12 4.69
C VAL A 369 1.58 -6.04 3.24
N LYS A 370 1.00 -7.14 2.80
CA LYS A 370 0.33 -7.25 1.52
C LYS A 370 -0.57 -6.01 1.37
N SER A 371 -0.48 -5.29 0.26
CA SER A 371 -1.53 -4.32 -0.18
C SER A 371 -2.86 -5.04 -0.53
N SER A 372 -3.12 -6.20 0.10
CA SER A 372 -4.05 -7.26 -0.29
C SER A 372 -5.51 -7.03 -0.02
N THR A 373 -5.82 -5.89 0.54
CA THR A 373 -7.14 -5.36 0.42
C THR A 373 -6.91 -4.14 -0.44
N GLY A 374 -7.62 -3.98 -1.55
CA GLY A 374 -7.81 -2.64 -2.13
C GLY A 374 -8.42 -1.64 -1.13
N GLU A 375 -8.53 -1.98 0.16
CA GLU A 375 -8.80 -1.07 1.25
C GLU A 375 -7.57 -0.18 1.49
N PRO A 376 -7.79 1.15 1.54
CA PRO A 376 -6.73 2.11 1.75
C PRO A 376 -6.07 1.94 3.12
N THR A 377 -4.77 2.19 3.19
CA THR A 377 -4.05 2.23 4.48
C THR A 377 -4.62 3.34 5.34
N LYS A 378 -5.27 2.97 6.44
CA LYS A 378 -5.91 3.90 7.37
C LYS A 378 -4.88 4.59 8.24
N TYR A 379 -5.04 5.89 8.46
CA TYR A 379 -4.19 6.68 9.34
C TYR A 379 -4.95 7.71 10.17
N MET A 380 -4.39 8.06 11.32
CA MET A 380 -4.87 9.13 12.21
C MET A 380 -3.85 10.26 12.28
N ILE A 381 -4.33 11.50 12.42
CA ILE A 381 -3.47 12.69 12.61
C ILE A 381 -3.63 13.21 14.04
N ILE A 382 -2.52 13.48 14.70
CA ILE A 382 -2.49 14.21 15.98
C ILE A 382 -1.68 15.49 15.73
N VAL A 383 -2.26 16.65 16.03
CA VAL A 383 -1.59 17.94 15.95
C VAL A 383 -1.41 18.47 17.37
N THR A 384 -0.19 18.75 17.79
CA THR A 384 0.10 19.32 19.11
C THR A 384 0.56 20.77 18.99
N GLY A 385 0.01 21.62 19.84
CA GLY A 385 0.35 23.04 19.92
C GLY A 385 -0.74 23.85 20.63
N GLY A 386 -0.42 24.42 21.78
CA GLY A 386 -1.38 25.25 22.54
C GLY A 386 -1.89 26.49 21.77
N GLU A 387 -1.12 26.99 20.80
CA GLU A 387 -1.50 28.08 19.90
C GLU A 387 -2.66 27.72 18.96
N LEU A 388 -2.80 26.44 18.60
CA LEU A 388 -3.89 25.95 17.77
C LEU A 388 -5.19 25.88 18.59
N LEU A 389 -5.10 25.41 19.83
CA LEU A 389 -6.25 25.35 20.74
C LEU A 389 -6.74 26.74 21.18
N SER A 390 -5.85 27.73 21.21
CA SER A 390 -6.20 29.13 21.50
C SER A 390 -6.62 29.93 20.26
N GLY A 391 -6.62 29.32 19.07
CA GLY A 391 -7.12 29.93 17.84
C GLY A 391 -6.23 31.02 17.26
N VAL A 392 -4.93 31.03 17.59
CA VAL A 392 -3.97 32.00 17.04
C VAL A 392 -3.78 31.77 15.54
N TYR A 393 -3.71 30.50 15.13
CA TYR A 393 -3.64 30.09 13.72
C TYR A 393 -4.59 28.91 13.47
N PRO A 394 -5.18 28.81 12.28
CA PRO A 394 -5.94 27.62 11.89
C PRO A 394 -5.01 26.42 11.68
N ASP A 395 -5.50 25.21 11.94
CA ASP A 395 -4.79 23.96 11.62
C ASP A 395 -4.66 23.78 10.10
N GLY A 396 -3.51 24.17 9.57
CA GLY A 396 -3.11 23.89 8.18
C GLY A 396 -2.41 22.54 8.00
N HIS A 397 -2.05 21.85 9.09
CA HIS A 397 -1.27 20.60 9.04
C HIS A 397 -2.15 19.45 8.57
N THR A 398 -3.33 19.31 9.17
CA THR A 398 -4.32 18.28 8.79
C THR A 398 -4.72 18.43 7.32
N TYR A 399 -4.99 19.66 6.88
CA TYR A 399 -5.32 19.95 5.48
C TYR A 399 -4.20 19.53 4.52
N PHE A 400 -2.96 19.92 4.81
CA PHE A 400 -1.83 19.57 3.97
C PHE A 400 -1.59 18.05 3.90
N LEU A 401 -1.59 17.36 5.05
CA LEU A 401 -1.36 15.92 5.12
C LEU A 401 -2.45 15.14 4.38
N THR A 402 -3.72 15.45 4.61
CA THR A 402 -4.84 14.76 3.94
C THR A 402 -4.84 14.95 2.43
N ARG A 403 -4.58 16.18 1.96
CA ARG A 403 -4.43 16.45 0.52
C ARG A 403 -3.27 15.70 -0.12
N THR A 404 -2.16 15.54 0.62
CA THR A 404 -0.92 14.93 0.09
C THR A 404 -0.99 13.40 0.12
N LEU A 405 -1.57 12.82 1.15
CA LEU A 405 -1.57 11.36 1.37
C LEU A 405 -2.76 10.66 0.73
N ARG A 406 -3.90 11.34 0.52
CA ARG A 406 -5.08 10.74 -0.10
C ARG A 406 -4.81 10.18 -1.51
N PRO A 407 -4.12 10.89 -2.41
CA PRO A 407 -3.74 10.33 -3.71
C PRO A 407 -2.87 9.08 -3.58
N LEU A 408 -2.10 8.94 -2.51
CA LEU A 408 -1.22 7.78 -2.32
C LEU A 408 -1.96 6.49 -1.89
N GLY A 409 -3.30 6.53 -1.84
CA GLY A 409 -4.12 5.40 -1.39
C GLY A 409 -4.22 5.29 0.13
N LEU A 410 -3.90 6.36 0.87
CA LEU A 410 -4.11 6.41 2.33
C LEU A 410 -5.47 7.03 2.67
N GLU A 411 -6.08 6.53 3.74
CA GLU A 411 -7.36 7.02 4.26
C GLU A 411 -7.20 7.62 5.66
N CYS A 412 -7.44 8.93 5.78
CA CYS A 412 -7.49 9.57 7.08
C CYS A 412 -8.81 9.20 7.76
N VAL A 413 -8.75 8.44 8.86
CA VAL A 413 -9.93 8.05 9.63
C VAL A 413 -10.28 9.02 10.76
N GLY A 414 -9.40 10.00 11.01
CA GLY A 414 -9.65 11.08 11.95
C GLY A 414 -8.42 11.93 12.22
N SER A 415 -8.67 13.12 12.76
CA SER A 415 -7.63 14.02 13.28
C SER A 415 -8.03 14.56 14.65
N MET A 416 -7.04 14.93 15.46
CA MET A 416 -7.24 15.59 16.74
C MET A 416 -6.16 16.64 16.99
N SER A 417 -6.55 17.73 17.63
CA SER A 417 -5.62 18.73 18.16
C SER A 417 -5.55 18.59 19.68
N VAL A 418 -4.35 18.55 20.23
CA VAL A 418 -4.11 18.41 21.67
C VAL A 418 -3.13 19.47 22.16
N ASP A 419 -3.14 19.69 23.48
CA ASP A 419 -2.23 20.60 24.15
C ASP A 419 -0.85 19.94 24.30
N ASP A 420 0.18 20.75 24.55
CA ASP A 420 1.57 20.29 24.73
C ASP A 420 1.78 19.68 26.13
N LYS A 421 0.91 18.75 26.52
CA LYS A 421 0.94 18.01 27.78
C LYS A 421 1.05 16.52 27.52
N GLN A 422 1.90 15.87 28.31
CA GLN A 422 2.22 14.46 28.10
C GLN A 422 1.01 13.54 28.30
N ALA A 423 0.10 13.87 29.23
CA ALA A 423 -1.13 13.11 29.45
C ALA A 423 -2.05 13.18 28.22
N ASP A 424 -2.25 14.37 27.69
CA ASP A 424 -3.12 14.64 26.54
C ASP A 424 -2.60 13.93 25.27
N LEU A 425 -1.29 14.01 25.03
CA LEU A 425 -0.63 13.27 23.93
C LEU A 425 -0.79 11.74 24.07
N LYS A 426 -0.60 11.18 25.27
CA LYS A 426 -0.74 9.72 25.47
C LYS A 426 -2.18 9.24 25.27
N GLU A 427 -3.16 10.01 25.73
CA GLU A 427 -4.56 9.68 25.53
C GLU A 427 -4.94 9.72 24.05
N ALA A 428 -4.48 10.76 23.33
CA ALA A 428 -4.61 10.88 21.89
C ALA A 428 -3.96 9.72 21.14
N LEU A 429 -2.74 9.34 21.50
CA LEU A 429 -2.01 8.22 20.89
C LEU A 429 -2.74 6.89 21.10
N ARG A 430 -3.27 6.64 22.29
CA ARG A 430 -4.08 5.44 22.57
C ARG A 430 -5.32 5.40 21.69
N TYR A 431 -6.06 6.50 21.61
CA TYR A 431 -7.23 6.56 20.74
C TYR A 431 -6.87 6.39 19.26
N ALA A 432 -5.77 7.02 18.80
CA ALA A 432 -5.35 6.97 17.41
C ALA A 432 -4.89 5.58 16.98
N THR A 433 -4.11 4.89 17.82
CA THR A 433 -3.60 3.54 17.56
C THR A 433 -4.69 2.47 17.58
N ASP A 434 -5.76 2.67 18.37
CA ASP A 434 -6.98 1.82 18.31
C ASP A 434 -7.72 1.95 16.96
N LYS A 435 -7.56 3.06 16.24
CA LYS A 435 -8.29 3.35 14.99
C LYS A 435 -7.49 3.07 13.73
N ALA A 436 -6.17 3.18 13.80
CA ALA A 436 -5.32 3.08 12.64
C ALA A 436 -3.93 2.52 12.97
N ALA A 437 -3.39 1.71 12.06
CA ALA A 437 -2.03 1.18 12.15
C ALA A 437 -0.95 2.24 11.83
N LEU A 438 -1.33 3.38 11.25
CA LEU A 438 -0.45 4.53 11.02
C LEU A 438 -0.98 5.75 11.80
N VAL A 439 -0.13 6.34 12.64
CA VAL A 439 -0.44 7.58 13.37
C VAL A 439 0.61 8.63 13.00
N ILE A 440 0.16 9.81 12.57
CA ILE A 440 1.04 10.93 12.22
C ILE A 440 0.83 12.02 13.26
N VAL A 441 1.87 12.30 14.05
CA VAL A 441 1.92 13.38 15.02
C VAL A 441 2.68 14.55 14.40
N THR A 442 2.15 15.77 14.50
CA THR A 442 2.84 16.99 14.04
C THR A 442 2.96 18.00 15.18
N GLY A 443 4.13 18.61 15.33
CA GLY A 443 4.41 19.58 16.40
C GLY A 443 5.21 19.00 17.58
N GLY A 444 5.74 19.88 18.44
CA GLY A 444 6.44 19.52 19.67
C GLY A 444 7.80 18.79 19.51
N LEU A 445 8.47 18.95 18.36
CA LEU A 445 9.81 18.38 18.08
C LEU A 445 10.97 19.38 18.19
N GLY A 446 10.68 20.63 18.53
CA GLY A 446 11.68 21.67 18.70
C GLY A 446 12.64 21.41 19.87
N PRO A 447 13.55 22.35 20.15
CA PRO A 447 14.55 22.21 21.20
C PRO A 447 14.08 22.65 22.60
N THR A 448 12.86 23.17 22.75
CA THR A 448 12.40 23.80 24.00
C THR A 448 11.88 22.77 25.01
N GLU A 449 11.58 23.21 26.24
CA GLU A 449 11.00 22.34 27.27
C GLU A 449 9.54 21.98 26.98
N ASN A 450 8.83 22.82 26.20
CA ASN A 450 7.46 22.54 25.76
C ASN A 450 7.42 21.52 24.60
N ASP A 451 8.56 21.23 23.96
CA ASP A 451 8.67 20.23 22.91
C ASP A 451 8.82 18.82 23.52
N ILE A 452 7.68 18.22 23.86
CA ILE A 452 7.57 16.94 24.59
C ILE A 452 7.20 15.74 23.73
N THR A 453 6.96 15.91 22.42
CA THR A 453 6.45 14.86 21.54
C THR A 453 7.36 13.63 21.51
N ARG A 454 8.69 13.83 21.53
CA ARG A 454 9.67 12.74 21.50
C ARG A 454 9.57 11.85 22.74
N GLU A 455 9.52 12.47 23.90
CA GLU A 455 9.46 11.79 25.19
C GLU A 455 8.11 11.10 25.37
N ALA A 456 7.01 11.76 24.97
CA ALA A 456 5.68 11.17 24.99
C ALA A 456 5.61 9.90 24.13
N LEU A 457 6.16 9.93 22.92
CA LEU A 457 6.20 8.78 22.02
C LEU A 457 7.11 7.66 22.52
N SER A 458 8.29 8.00 23.04
CA SER A 458 9.21 7.00 23.61
C SER A 458 8.57 6.25 24.78
N GLU A 459 7.88 6.96 25.67
CA GLU A 459 7.21 6.32 26.80
C GLU A 459 5.98 5.52 26.38
N PHE A 460 5.16 6.06 25.46
CA PHE A 460 3.97 5.36 24.94
C PHE A 460 4.32 4.05 24.24
N THR A 461 5.37 4.05 23.42
CA THR A 461 5.79 2.88 22.63
C THR A 461 6.74 1.94 23.38
N ALA A 462 7.25 2.35 24.55
CA ALA A 462 8.38 1.72 25.24
C ALA A 462 9.67 1.60 24.40
N ILE A 463 9.76 2.30 23.27
CA ILE A 463 10.94 2.34 22.42
C ILE A 463 11.85 3.47 22.91
N THR A 464 13.06 3.11 23.31
CA THR A 464 14.03 4.10 23.82
C THR A 464 14.64 4.93 22.68
N LEU A 465 14.99 6.17 23.00
CA LEU A 465 15.71 7.08 22.12
C LEU A 465 17.21 6.96 22.33
N LYS A 466 17.97 6.90 21.24
CA LYS A 466 19.44 6.86 21.24
C LYS A 466 20.00 7.98 20.39
N GLU A 467 21.08 8.59 20.86
CA GLU A 467 21.84 9.57 20.07
C GLU A 467 22.39 8.94 18.78
N GLN A 468 22.10 9.60 17.65
CA GLN A 468 22.59 9.18 16.35
C GLN A 468 23.83 9.98 15.95
N GLN A 469 24.95 9.28 15.81
CA GLN A 469 26.27 9.91 15.71
C GLN A 469 26.42 10.78 14.45
N ASP A 470 25.96 10.33 13.28
CA ASP A 470 26.08 11.11 12.05
C ASP A 470 25.19 12.38 12.07
N VAL A 471 24.04 12.30 12.73
CA VAL A 471 23.15 13.45 12.93
C VAL A 471 23.78 14.44 13.90
N LEU A 472 24.38 13.96 15.00
CA LEU A 472 25.11 14.79 15.95
C LEU A 472 26.23 15.57 15.28
N GLU A 473 27.02 14.90 14.43
CA GLU A 473 28.11 15.53 13.70
C GLU A 473 27.62 16.60 12.73
N LYS A 474 26.58 16.32 11.95
CA LYS A 474 25.95 17.31 11.04
C LYS A 474 25.37 18.49 11.81
N MET A 475 24.73 18.25 12.96
CA MET A 475 24.19 19.31 13.82
C MET A 475 25.31 20.21 14.36
N ALA A 476 26.38 19.61 14.86
CA ALA A 476 27.55 20.34 15.35
C ALA A 476 28.20 21.19 14.23
N GLN A 477 28.34 20.63 13.02
CA GLN A 477 28.82 21.36 11.84
C GLN A 477 27.92 22.55 11.48
N ARG A 478 26.59 22.36 11.48
CA ARG A 478 25.62 23.44 11.19
C ARG A 478 25.77 24.62 12.14
N PHE A 479 26.06 24.36 13.42
CA PHE A 479 26.28 25.39 14.43
C PHE A 479 27.76 25.80 14.61
N ARG A 480 28.67 25.28 13.76
CA ARG A 480 30.12 25.57 13.78
C ARG A 480 30.78 25.32 15.15
N VAL A 481 30.41 24.23 15.80
CA VAL A 481 30.96 23.79 17.08
C VAL A 481 31.40 22.32 17.00
N SER A 482 32.18 21.85 17.97
CA SER A 482 32.43 20.41 18.12
C SER A 482 31.19 19.70 18.71
N PRO A 483 31.00 18.39 18.45
CA PRO A 483 29.91 17.62 19.08
C PRO A 483 29.85 17.73 20.61
N ALA A 484 31.00 17.86 21.27
CA ALA A 484 31.09 18.04 22.72
C ALA A 484 30.60 19.41 23.21
N GLN A 485 30.64 20.44 22.36
CA GLN A 485 30.21 21.80 22.66
C GLN A 485 28.76 22.07 22.25
N LEU A 486 28.07 21.11 21.63
CA LEU A 486 26.68 21.27 21.23
C LEU A 486 25.80 21.36 22.48
N ARG A 487 25.00 22.43 22.57
CA ARG A 487 24.08 22.67 23.69
C ARG A 487 23.10 21.50 23.84
N SER A 488 22.79 21.11 25.08
CA SER A 488 21.94 19.96 25.41
C SER A 488 20.56 20.01 24.75
N ASN A 489 19.96 21.20 24.68
CA ASN A 489 18.65 21.43 24.07
C ASN A 489 18.62 21.17 22.55
N LEU A 490 19.74 21.39 21.85
CA LEU A 490 19.91 21.02 20.43
C LEU A 490 20.34 19.56 20.29
N ARG A 491 21.18 19.08 21.21
CA ARG A 491 21.69 17.71 21.21
C ARG A 491 20.58 16.67 21.33
N ARG A 492 19.53 16.93 22.12
CA ARG A 492 18.37 16.02 22.16
C ARG A 492 17.64 15.85 20.81
N GLN A 493 17.78 16.82 19.88
CA GLN A 493 17.19 16.71 18.54
C GLN A 493 17.95 15.73 17.61
N THR A 494 19.08 15.17 18.07
CA THR A 494 19.88 14.17 17.34
C THR A 494 19.55 12.74 17.77
N GLN A 495 18.61 12.58 18.71
CA GLN A 495 18.19 11.28 19.19
C GLN A 495 17.12 10.67 18.26
N VAL A 496 17.27 9.37 17.98
CA VAL A 496 16.38 8.58 17.12
C VAL A 496 15.89 7.34 17.87
N PRO A 497 14.72 6.79 17.52
CA PRO A 497 14.21 5.58 18.15
C PRO A 497 15.13 4.37 17.89
N THR A 498 15.27 3.51 18.89
CA THR A 498 16.03 2.25 18.80
C THR A 498 15.33 1.18 17.95
N GLN A 499 14.00 1.30 17.81
CA GLN A 499 13.18 0.48 16.93
C GLN A 499 12.35 1.42 16.04
N GLY A 500 12.64 1.41 14.74
CA GLY A 500 12.08 2.34 13.77
C GLY A 500 13.18 3.07 13.00
N THR A 501 12.89 4.29 12.53
CA THR A 501 13.81 5.10 11.72
C THR A 501 13.63 6.60 11.98
N HIS A 502 14.31 7.45 11.20
CA HIS A 502 14.18 8.91 11.24
C HIS A 502 14.09 9.49 9.84
N LEU A 503 13.42 10.64 9.71
CA LEU A 503 13.25 11.39 8.48
C LEU A 503 14.12 12.64 8.55
N LYS A 504 14.88 12.91 7.48
CA LYS A 504 15.78 14.07 7.46
C LYS A 504 14.98 15.37 7.40
N ASN A 505 15.53 16.42 8.00
CA ASN A 505 14.98 17.76 7.92
C ASN A 505 15.99 18.71 7.27
N SER A 506 15.85 18.92 5.96
CA SER A 506 16.73 19.84 5.22
C SER A 506 16.48 21.31 5.56
N ASN A 507 15.30 21.64 6.08
CA ASN A 507 14.85 23.01 6.31
C ASN A 507 14.87 23.43 7.78
N GLY A 508 15.22 22.53 8.70
CA GLY A 508 15.19 22.74 10.14
C GLY A 508 16.14 21.83 10.90
N THR A 509 16.15 21.89 12.23
CA THR A 509 17.06 21.09 13.08
C THR A 509 16.42 19.82 13.64
N ALA A 510 15.09 19.79 13.77
CA ALA A 510 14.38 18.65 14.32
C ALA A 510 14.22 17.54 13.27
N LEU A 511 14.76 16.36 13.52
CA LEU A 511 14.45 15.18 12.70
C LEU A 511 12.97 14.80 12.83
N GLY A 512 12.40 14.27 11.76
CA GLY A 512 11.19 13.46 11.89
C GLY A 512 11.56 12.12 12.51
N LEU A 513 10.68 11.56 13.34
CA LEU A 513 10.94 10.30 14.05
C LEU A 513 9.89 9.28 13.66
N VAL A 514 10.30 8.04 13.41
CA VAL A 514 9.40 6.95 13.09
C VAL A 514 9.57 5.88 14.14
N PHE A 515 8.57 5.71 15.00
CA PHE A 515 8.51 4.65 15.98
C PHE A 515 7.74 3.48 15.38
N GLU A 516 8.36 2.30 15.36
CA GLU A 516 7.74 1.09 14.81
C GLU A 516 7.58 0.07 15.93
N SER A 517 6.33 -0.17 16.32
CA SER A 517 5.95 -1.28 17.20
C SER A 517 5.30 -2.40 16.39
N ALA A 518 4.99 -3.52 17.05
CA ALA A 518 4.21 -4.60 16.43
C ALA A 518 2.76 -4.17 16.10
N GLU A 519 2.23 -3.15 16.78
CA GLU A 519 0.83 -2.74 16.72
C GLU A 519 0.60 -1.53 15.81
N ALA A 520 1.54 -0.58 15.76
CA ALA A 520 1.40 0.64 14.97
C ALA A 520 2.74 1.25 14.55
N VAL A 521 2.70 2.00 13.45
CA VAL A 521 3.74 2.92 13.02
C VAL A 521 3.33 4.33 13.44
N ILE A 522 4.17 4.98 14.26
CA ILE A 522 3.91 6.35 14.73
C ILE A 522 4.99 7.27 14.20
N VAL A 523 4.61 8.22 13.35
CA VAL A 523 5.50 9.19 12.71
C VAL A 523 5.34 10.54 13.41
N ALA A 524 6.42 11.12 13.91
CA ALA A 524 6.47 12.48 14.41
C ALA A 524 7.11 13.41 13.37
N LEU A 525 6.43 14.52 13.06
CA LEU A 525 6.83 15.52 12.08
C LEU A 525 6.93 16.93 12.72
N PRO A 526 7.76 17.82 12.18
CA PRO A 526 7.89 19.18 12.69
C PRO A 526 6.61 20.00 12.47
N GLY A 527 6.40 21.02 13.30
CA GLY A 527 5.25 21.94 13.17
C GLY A 527 5.41 22.98 12.05
N PRO A 528 6.54 23.71 11.94
CA PRO A 528 6.68 24.78 10.95
C PRO A 528 6.39 24.33 9.50
N PRO A 529 5.51 25.02 8.74
CA PRO A 529 5.07 24.56 7.43
C PRO A 529 6.20 24.30 6.42
N ARG A 530 7.25 25.13 6.42
CA ARG A 530 8.41 24.95 5.53
C ARG A 530 9.23 23.69 5.83
N GLU A 531 9.20 23.22 7.07
CA GLU A 531 9.85 21.99 7.49
C GLU A 531 8.92 20.79 7.25
N LEU A 532 7.66 20.91 7.67
CA LEU A 532 6.64 19.87 7.52
C LEU A 532 6.43 19.48 6.06
N GLN A 533 6.19 20.47 5.17
CA GLN A 533 5.83 20.19 3.78
C GLN A 533 6.97 19.55 3.00
N ALA A 534 8.21 20.02 3.22
CA ALA A 534 9.40 19.44 2.61
C ALA A 534 9.63 18.02 3.13
N MET A 535 9.59 17.80 4.45
CA MET A 535 9.80 16.48 5.03
C MET A 535 8.74 15.47 4.59
N VAL A 536 7.48 15.90 4.47
CA VAL A 536 6.42 15.02 3.99
C VAL A 536 6.70 14.59 2.55
N SER A 537 7.02 15.54 1.68
CA SER A 537 7.23 15.26 0.25
C SER A 537 8.50 14.46 -0.01
N ASP A 538 9.61 14.83 0.64
CA ASP A 538 10.95 14.34 0.31
C ASP A 538 11.31 13.06 1.09
N GLU A 539 10.71 12.83 2.26
CA GLU A 539 11.12 11.75 3.16
C GLU A 539 9.94 10.85 3.58
N LEU A 540 8.82 11.43 4.03
CA LEU A 540 7.67 10.63 4.48
C LEU A 540 7.01 9.85 3.34
N VAL A 541 6.74 10.49 2.21
CA VAL A 541 6.09 9.84 1.07
C VAL A 541 6.91 8.65 0.55
N PRO A 542 8.23 8.77 0.34
CA PRO A 542 9.08 7.61 0.03
C PRO A 542 9.01 6.52 1.10
N TYR A 543 9.09 6.88 2.39
CA TYR A 543 8.97 5.92 3.49
C TYR A 543 7.63 5.17 3.47
N LEU A 544 6.51 5.88 3.29
CA LEU A 544 5.17 5.26 3.24
C LEU A 544 5.03 4.35 2.02
N LYS A 545 5.62 4.73 0.88
CA LYS A 545 5.62 3.91 -0.34
C LYS A 545 6.35 2.59 -0.12
N GLU A 546 7.50 2.61 0.53
CA GLU A 546 8.25 1.41 0.89
C GLU A 546 7.53 0.58 1.96
N ARG A 547 6.99 1.25 3.00
CA ARG A 547 6.43 0.59 4.18
C ARG A 547 5.03 0.00 3.99
N PHE A 548 4.18 0.70 3.24
CA PHE A 548 2.76 0.38 3.09
C PHE A 548 2.36 0.11 1.63
N GLY A 549 3.32 0.09 0.70
CA GLY A 549 3.03 -0.06 -0.73
C GLY A 549 2.19 1.09 -1.30
N THR A 550 2.19 2.25 -0.63
CA THR A 550 1.36 3.39 -1.04
C THR A 550 1.88 3.93 -2.36
N ARG A 551 0.99 4.07 -3.33
CA ARG A 551 1.32 4.54 -4.67
C ARG A 551 0.39 5.66 -5.02
N LEU A 552 0.89 6.63 -5.78
CA LEU A 552 0.01 7.57 -6.47
C LEU A 552 -1.03 6.77 -7.25
N PRO A 553 -2.26 7.27 -7.39
CA PRO A 553 -3.27 6.56 -8.17
C PRO A 553 -2.68 6.40 -9.56
N GLY A 554 -2.67 5.19 -10.09
CA GLY A 554 -1.94 4.94 -11.31
C GLY A 554 -2.52 5.73 -12.48
N SER A 555 -3.84 5.64 -12.67
CA SER A 555 -4.57 6.43 -13.65
C SER A 555 -5.70 7.21 -12.98
N SER A 556 -5.96 8.43 -13.47
CA SER A 556 -7.05 9.27 -12.99
C SER A 556 -7.60 10.15 -14.11
N ILE A 557 -8.85 10.55 -13.95
CA ILE A 557 -9.50 11.58 -14.75
C ILE A 557 -10.16 12.60 -13.83
N THR A 558 -10.11 13.87 -14.17
CA THR A 558 -10.80 14.93 -13.44
C THR A 558 -11.85 15.53 -14.36
N LEU A 559 -13.10 15.58 -13.94
CA LEU A 559 -14.17 16.26 -14.65
C LEU A 559 -14.53 17.55 -13.91
N ARG A 560 -14.49 18.67 -14.62
CA ARG A 560 -14.74 19.99 -14.05
C ARG A 560 -16.12 20.50 -14.44
N PHE A 561 -16.91 20.85 -13.44
CA PHE A 561 -18.30 21.23 -13.57
C PHE A 561 -18.54 22.68 -13.14
N VAL A 562 -19.49 23.32 -13.80
CA VAL A 562 -20.01 24.63 -13.45
C VAL A 562 -21.53 24.65 -13.50
N GLY A 563 -22.15 25.47 -12.64
CA GLY A 563 -23.61 25.64 -12.59
C GLY A 563 -24.36 24.58 -11.78
N LEU A 564 -23.70 23.52 -11.32
CA LEU A 564 -24.25 22.52 -10.39
C LEU A 564 -23.52 22.55 -9.06
N GLY A 565 -24.25 22.26 -7.98
CA GLY A 565 -23.66 22.00 -6.68
C GLY A 565 -23.18 20.56 -6.54
N GLN A 566 -22.18 20.33 -5.68
CA GLN A 566 -21.62 19.00 -5.40
C GLN A 566 -22.70 17.97 -5.04
N SER A 567 -23.69 18.33 -4.20
CA SER A 567 -24.79 17.43 -3.82
C SER A 567 -25.61 16.95 -5.01
N GLN A 568 -25.83 17.80 -6.02
CA GLN A 568 -26.62 17.45 -7.18
C GLN A 568 -25.83 16.51 -8.11
N ILE A 569 -24.55 16.80 -8.32
CA ILE A 569 -23.65 15.92 -9.07
C ILE A 569 -23.55 14.54 -8.40
N SER A 570 -23.30 14.50 -7.08
CA SER A 570 -23.24 13.24 -6.33
C SER A 570 -24.54 12.44 -6.38
N GLN A 571 -25.70 13.12 -6.40
CA GLN A 571 -26.98 12.45 -6.55
C GLN A 571 -27.12 11.83 -7.94
N THR A 572 -26.83 12.59 -9.00
CA THR A 572 -26.85 12.06 -10.38
C THR A 572 -25.90 10.87 -10.55
N LEU A 573 -24.69 10.95 -9.98
CA LEU A 573 -23.74 9.83 -10.01
C LEU A 573 -24.32 8.59 -9.32
N ARG A 574 -24.92 8.72 -8.13
CA ARG A 574 -25.53 7.57 -7.43
C ARG A 574 -26.70 6.96 -8.20
N ASP A 575 -27.56 7.80 -8.78
CA ASP A 575 -28.81 7.35 -9.39
C ASP A 575 -28.61 6.76 -10.79
N HIS A 576 -27.58 7.22 -11.51
CA HIS A 576 -27.39 6.90 -12.93
C HIS A 576 -26.03 6.28 -13.29
N VAL A 577 -24.99 6.45 -12.46
CA VAL A 577 -23.62 6.02 -12.77
C VAL A 577 -23.07 5.16 -11.62
N PRO A 578 -23.44 3.86 -11.54
CA PRO A 578 -22.94 2.99 -10.48
C PRO A 578 -21.41 2.87 -10.54
N LEU A 579 -20.76 3.26 -9.45
CA LEU A 579 -19.30 3.21 -9.33
C LEU A 579 -18.84 1.87 -8.77
N ALA A 580 -17.80 1.30 -9.39
CA ALA A 580 -17.14 0.12 -8.86
C ALA A 580 -16.42 0.45 -7.53
N SER A 581 -16.33 -0.52 -6.63
CA SER A 581 -15.81 -0.33 -5.27
C SER A 581 -14.31 0.02 -5.21
N ASP A 582 -13.58 -0.22 -6.30
CA ASP A 582 -12.15 0.07 -6.44
C ASP A 582 -11.86 1.48 -7.00
N ILE A 583 -12.89 2.23 -7.40
CA ILE A 583 -12.75 3.61 -7.90
C ILE A 583 -12.74 4.58 -6.72
N ILE A 584 -11.62 5.29 -6.57
CA ILE A 584 -11.47 6.34 -5.56
C ILE A 584 -12.06 7.62 -6.13
N VAL A 585 -13.03 8.20 -5.43
CA VAL A 585 -13.64 9.48 -5.80
C VAL A 585 -13.19 10.57 -4.84
N SER A 586 -12.73 11.68 -5.38
CA SER A 586 -12.55 12.93 -4.65
C SER A 586 -13.27 14.07 -5.35
N SER A 587 -13.69 15.08 -4.58
CA SER A 587 -14.32 16.26 -5.14
C SER A 587 -13.85 17.53 -4.46
N GLN A 588 -13.63 18.60 -5.23
CA GLN A 588 -13.28 19.93 -4.74
C GLN A 588 -14.37 20.93 -5.15
N PHE A 589 -14.72 21.85 -4.25
CA PHE A 589 -15.70 22.90 -4.52
C PHE A 589 -15.10 24.28 -4.24
N GLU A 590 -15.05 25.12 -5.25
CA GLU A 590 -14.52 26.49 -5.14
C GLU A 590 -15.27 27.42 -6.08
N GLY A 591 -15.65 28.61 -5.61
CA GLY A 591 -16.22 29.65 -6.51
C GLY A 591 -17.54 29.29 -7.23
N SER A 592 -18.27 28.24 -6.82
CA SER A 592 -19.41 27.64 -7.57
C SER A 592 -19.00 26.72 -8.75
N ARG A 593 -17.76 26.25 -8.72
CA ARG A 593 -17.20 25.22 -9.60
C ARG A 593 -16.99 23.96 -8.76
N VAL A 594 -17.20 22.81 -9.37
CA VAL A 594 -17.01 21.52 -8.72
C VAL A 594 -16.12 20.66 -9.60
N ASP A 595 -15.02 20.19 -9.06
CA ASP A 595 -14.15 19.23 -9.73
C ASP A 595 -14.39 17.86 -9.10
N PHE A 596 -14.59 16.83 -9.92
CA PHE A 596 -14.63 15.44 -9.48
C PHE A 596 -13.48 14.68 -10.11
N THR A 597 -12.62 14.09 -9.28
CA THR A 597 -11.54 13.21 -9.73
C THR A 597 -11.91 11.77 -9.43
N PHE A 598 -11.75 10.92 -10.45
CA PHE A 598 -11.95 9.49 -10.38
C PHE A 598 -10.62 8.81 -10.64
N SER A 599 -10.19 7.95 -9.73
CA SER A 599 -8.88 7.34 -9.80
C SER A 599 -8.95 5.82 -9.61
N LEU A 600 -8.12 5.11 -10.36
CA LEU A 600 -7.89 3.68 -10.19
C LEU A 600 -6.47 3.43 -9.66
N PRO A 601 -6.29 2.34 -8.89
CA PRO A 601 -5.05 2.14 -8.14
C PRO A 601 -3.86 1.77 -9.04
N ASN A 602 -4.08 1.25 -10.26
CA ASN A 602 -3.00 0.98 -11.23
C ASN A 602 -3.09 1.90 -12.47
N ASP A 603 -1.99 1.99 -13.21
CA ASP A 603 -1.88 2.74 -14.47
C ASP A 603 -1.86 1.79 -15.68
N THR A 604 -2.76 0.81 -15.66
CA THR A 604 -2.87 -0.16 -16.76
C THR A 604 -3.69 0.42 -17.90
N GLN A 605 -3.50 -0.13 -19.09
CA GLN A 605 -4.35 0.22 -20.24
C GLN A 605 -5.83 -0.03 -19.96
N GLN A 606 -6.14 -1.14 -19.27
CA GLN A 606 -7.49 -1.47 -18.85
C GLN A 606 -8.08 -0.45 -17.87
N ASP A 607 -7.28 0.04 -16.90
CA ASP A 607 -7.75 1.07 -15.96
C ASP A 607 -8.04 2.40 -16.69
N ARG A 608 -7.18 2.80 -17.63
CA ARG A 608 -7.42 3.98 -18.47
C ARG A 608 -8.70 3.83 -19.31
N GLU A 609 -8.94 2.67 -19.90
CA GLU A 609 -10.16 2.38 -20.65
C GLU A 609 -11.40 2.44 -19.76
N ARG A 610 -11.35 1.84 -18.56
CA ARG A 610 -12.44 1.91 -17.56
C ARG A 610 -12.75 3.35 -17.14
N LEU A 611 -11.73 4.18 -16.93
CA LEU A 611 -11.93 5.60 -16.60
C LEU A 611 -12.55 6.36 -17.78
N GLN A 612 -12.13 6.09 -19.02
CA GLN A 612 -12.75 6.71 -20.19
C GLN A 612 -14.22 6.28 -20.39
N GLU A 613 -14.54 5.01 -20.17
CA GLU A 613 -15.93 4.54 -20.17
C GLU A 613 -16.76 5.23 -19.08
N LEU A 614 -16.18 5.39 -17.88
CA LEU A 614 -16.83 6.12 -16.80
C LEU A 614 -17.06 7.59 -17.16
N LYS A 615 -16.06 8.26 -17.73
CA LYS A 615 -16.18 9.64 -18.23
C LYS A 615 -17.38 9.75 -19.17
N GLN A 616 -17.48 8.87 -20.16
CA GLN A 616 -18.55 8.91 -21.14
C GLN A 616 -19.94 8.79 -20.48
N LYS A 617 -20.11 7.84 -19.55
CA LYS A 617 -21.37 7.66 -18.79
C LYS A 617 -21.72 8.88 -17.95
N ILE A 618 -20.73 9.53 -17.34
CA ILE A 618 -20.96 10.77 -16.56
C ILE A 618 -21.43 11.90 -17.48
N LEU A 619 -20.77 12.06 -18.63
CA LEU A 619 -21.09 13.11 -19.60
C LEU A 619 -22.46 12.91 -20.26
N GLU A 620 -22.97 11.67 -20.38
CA GLU A 620 -24.35 11.42 -20.85
C GLU A 620 -25.42 12.13 -19.99
N HIS A 621 -25.15 12.32 -18.70
CA HIS A 621 -26.09 12.96 -17.78
C HIS A 621 -25.71 14.40 -17.40
N LEU A 622 -24.43 14.77 -17.51
CA LEU A 622 -23.89 16.03 -16.98
C LEU A 622 -23.09 16.85 -18.00
N SER A 623 -23.13 16.50 -19.30
CA SER A 623 -22.40 17.22 -20.36
C SER A 623 -22.70 18.72 -20.42
N ASP A 624 -23.92 19.13 -20.07
CA ASP A 624 -24.30 20.54 -20.04
C ASP A 624 -23.60 21.38 -18.99
N ASN A 625 -23.08 20.72 -17.96
CA ASN A 625 -22.42 21.37 -16.83
C ASN A 625 -20.93 21.10 -16.79
N ALA A 626 -20.45 20.05 -17.44
CA ALA A 626 -19.03 19.83 -17.66
C ALA A 626 -18.49 20.85 -18.68
N TYR A 627 -17.34 21.43 -18.38
CA TYR A 627 -16.65 22.33 -19.31
C TYR A 627 -15.30 21.78 -19.77
N THR A 628 -14.56 21.07 -18.92
CA THR A 628 -13.34 20.38 -19.35
C THR A 628 -13.06 19.13 -18.51
N ASP A 629 -12.12 18.32 -18.99
CA ASP A 629 -11.53 17.19 -18.26
C ASP A 629 -10.00 17.26 -18.11
N ASP A 630 -9.42 18.42 -18.41
CA ASP A 630 -7.99 18.71 -18.23
C ASP A 630 -7.76 19.83 -17.19
N GLU A 631 -6.58 20.44 -17.21
CA GLU A 631 -6.20 21.54 -16.31
C GLU A 631 -6.69 22.92 -16.75
N THR A 632 -7.45 23.02 -17.85
CA THR A 632 -7.96 24.30 -18.36
C THR A 632 -8.98 24.91 -17.39
N SER A 633 -8.79 26.20 -17.08
CA SER A 633 -9.74 26.98 -16.29
C SER A 633 -11.02 27.28 -17.06
N LEU A 634 -12.08 27.72 -16.37
CA LEU A 634 -13.33 28.11 -17.04
C LEU A 634 -13.11 29.32 -17.97
N GLU A 635 -12.27 30.25 -17.54
CA GLU A 635 -11.88 31.44 -18.28
C GLU A 635 -11.18 31.08 -19.59
N GLU A 636 -10.13 30.26 -19.53
CA GLU A 636 -9.40 29.78 -20.71
C GLU A 636 -10.31 28.99 -21.64
N HIS A 637 -11.18 28.13 -21.09
CA HIS A 637 -12.14 27.38 -21.90
C HIS A 637 -13.09 28.31 -22.69
N VAL A 638 -13.59 29.37 -22.06
CA VAL A 638 -14.43 30.37 -22.75
C VAL A 638 -13.63 31.15 -23.80
N VAL A 639 -12.38 31.51 -23.52
CA VAL A 639 -11.48 32.17 -24.50
C VAL A 639 -11.25 31.28 -25.73
N GLN A 640 -10.94 30.00 -25.52
CA GLN A 640 -10.77 29.03 -26.60
C GLN A 640 -12.05 28.86 -27.43
N MET A 641 -13.23 28.85 -26.80
CA MET A 641 -14.50 28.82 -27.50
C MET A 641 -14.72 30.08 -28.36
N LEU A 642 -14.41 31.27 -27.83
CA LEU A 642 -14.52 32.53 -28.58
C LEU A 642 -13.57 32.53 -29.79
N GLU A 643 -12.32 32.10 -29.60
CA GLU A 643 -11.35 31.97 -30.68
C GLU A 643 -11.80 30.99 -31.77
N ALA A 644 -12.31 29.82 -31.37
CA ALA A 644 -12.82 28.82 -32.32
C ALA A 644 -13.99 29.34 -33.17
N HIS A 645 -14.78 30.28 -32.62
CA HIS A 645 -15.86 30.96 -33.34
C HIS A 645 -15.39 32.21 -34.11
N GLY A 646 -14.10 32.56 -34.05
CA GLY A 646 -13.56 33.79 -34.62
C GLY A 646 -14.17 35.06 -34.02
N ALA A 647 -14.57 34.98 -32.74
CA ALA A 647 -15.36 35.99 -32.08
C ALA A 647 -14.59 36.82 -31.06
N THR A 648 -14.87 38.11 -31.02
CA THR A 648 -14.26 39.06 -30.08
C THR A 648 -15.25 39.49 -29.00
N LEU A 649 -14.76 39.69 -27.79
CA LEU A 649 -15.53 40.05 -26.60
C LEU A 649 -15.11 41.42 -26.08
N SER A 650 -16.09 42.21 -25.64
CA SER A 650 -15.87 43.39 -24.81
C SER A 650 -16.67 43.34 -23.50
N LEU A 651 -16.16 44.01 -22.47
CA LEU A 651 -16.74 43.99 -21.12
C LEU A 651 -17.07 45.40 -20.64
N ALA A 652 -18.18 45.56 -19.93
CA ALA A 652 -18.53 46.78 -19.21
C ALA A 652 -18.98 46.45 -17.79
N GLU A 653 -18.29 46.96 -16.77
CA GLU A 653 -18.41 46.48 -15.40
C GLU A 653 -18.65 47.61 -14.38
N VAL A 654 -19.72 47.48 -13.60
CA VAL A 654 -19.94 48.21 -12.35
C VAL A 654 -19.98 47.22 -11.18
N GLY A 655 -20.98 46.32 -11.14
CA GLY A 655 -21.26 45.46 -9.99
C GLY A 655 -20.23 44.36 -9.72
N SER A 656 -19.48 43.94 -10.73
CA SER A 656 -18.34 43.03 -10.60
C SER A 656 -17.03 43.74 -10.24
N GLY A 657 -16.97 45.08 -10.37
CA GLY A 657 -15.81 45.87 -9.97
C GLY A 657 -14.51 45.54 -10.72
N GLY A 658 -14.60 45.04 -11.96
CA GLY A 658 -13.45 44.69 -12.80
C GLY A 658 -12.96 43.25 -12.61
N SER A 659 -13.60 42.44 -11.76
CA SER A 659 -13.17 41.05 -11.53
C SER A 659 -13.32 40.18 -12.77
N LEU A 660 -14.30 40.45 -13.63
CA LEU A 660 -14.49 39.66 -14.86
C LEU A 660 -13.42 40.00 -15.89
N ALA A 661 -13.11 41.29 -16.08
CA ALA A 661 -12.02 41.71 -16.96
C ALA A 661 -10.66 41.20 -16.49
N ALA A 662 -10.38 41.23 -15.18
CA ALA A 662 -9.14 40.69 -14.64
C ALA A 662 -8.99 39.19 -14.94
N ALA A 663 -10.04 38.40 -14.66
CA ALA A 663 -10.04 36.96 -14.90
C ALA A 663 -9.90 36.61 -16.40
N MET A 664 -10.64 37.31 -17.27
CA MET A 664 -10.56 37.10 -18.72
C MET A 664 -9.23 37.55 -19.31
N SER A 665 -8.66 38.67 -18.83
CA SER A 665 -7.39 39.18 -19.35
C SER A 665 -6.20 38.27 -19.02
N GLU A 666 -6.25 37.55 -17.89
CA GLU A 666 -5.22 36.57 -17.53
C GLU A 666 -5.27 35.36 -18.48
N ALA A 667 -6.46 34.87 -18.79
CA ALA A 667 -6.69 33.77 -19.72
C ALA A 667 -6.44 34.13 -21.20
N ASP A 668 -6.69 35.38 -21.60
CA ASP A 668 -6.61 35.84 -23.00
C ASP A 668 -5.21 36.28 -23.47
N SER A 669 -4.17 35.97 -22.69
CA SER A 669 -2.81 36.50 -22.94
C SER A 669 -2.23 36.15 -24.32
N GLU A 670 -2.65 35.04 -24.93
CA GLU A 670 -2.16 34.56 -26.24
C GLU A 670 -3.18 34.65 -27.38
N HIS A 671 -4.49 34.73 -27.08
CA HIS A 671 -5.57 34.63 -28.08
C HIS A 671 -6.09 35.99 -28.57
N ARG A 672 -6.01 37.03 -27.71
CA ARG A 672 -6.45 38.40 -27.98
C ARG A 672 -7.93 38.52 -28.39
N VAL A 673 -8.81 37.71 -27.81
CA VAL A 673 -10.26 37.76 -28.04
C VAL A 673 -10.95 38.87 -27.23
N LEU A 674 -10.38 39.30 -26.09
CA LEU A 674 -10.87 40.41 -25.27
C LEU A 674 -10.33 41.73 -25.83
N VAL A 675 -11.15 42.42 -26.62
CA VAL A 675 -10.74 43.64 -27.35
C VAL A 675 -11.05 44.94 -26.61
N GLY A 676 -11.78 44.88 -25.49
CA GLY A 676 -12.03 46.06 -24.66
C GLY A 676 -12.69 45.74 -23.32
N ALA A 677 -12.30 46.48 -22.27
CA ALA A 677 -12.92 46.40 -20.95
C ALA A 677 -13.10 47.81 -20.35
N TYR A 678 -14.33 48.12 -19.94
CA TYR A 678 -14.72 49.44 -19.43
C TYR A 678 -15.29 49.30 -18.02
N ILE A 679 -14.53 49.79 -17.03
CA ILE A 679 -14.87 49.62 -15.61
C ILE A 679 -15.15 51.00 -15.01
N ALA A 680 -16.28 51.14 -14.31
CA ALA A 680 -16.60 52.38 -13.62
C ALA A 680 -17.31 52.11 -12.28
N PRO A 681 -17.14 52.98 -11.27
CA PRO A 681 -17.70 52.74 -9.94
C PRO A 681 -19.24 52.95 -9.86
N THR A 682 -19.86 53.49 -10.91
CA THR A 682 -21.30 53.77 -10.97
C THR A 682 -21.79 53.65 -12.41
N MET A 683 -23.06 53.29 -12.60
CA MET A 683 -23.69 53.22 -13.93
C MET A 683 -23.64 54.55 -14.69
N GLU A 684 -23.78 55.68 -14.00
CA GLU A 684 -23.72 57.01 -14.62
C GLU A 684 -22.36 57.28 -15.26
N LYS A 685 -21.27 56.99 -14.53
CA LYS A 685 -19.90 57.15 -15.05
C LYS A 685 -19.61 56.19 -16.19
N LEU A 686 -20.09 54.94 -16.12
CA LEU A 686 -19.92 53.96 -17.21
C LEU A 686 -20.59 54.45 -18.50
N ARG A 687 -21.82 54.99 -18.39
CA ARG A 687 -22.54 55.56 -19.54
C ARG A 687 -21.79 56.72 -20.18
N ARG A 688 -21.24 57.65 -19.38
CA ARG A 688 -20.43 58.77 -19.90
C ARG A 688 -19.18 58.28 -20.60
N LEU A 689 -18.53 57.25 -20.06
CA LEU A 689 -17.34 56.64 -20.65
C LEU A 689 -17.65 56.03 -22.03
N LEU A 690 -18.83 55.42 -22.19
CA LEU A 690 -19.32 54.84 -23.44
C LEU A 690 -20.06 55.85 -24.35
N GLY A 691 -20.07 57.14 -24.03
CA GLY A 691 -20.69 58.18 -24.87
C GLY A 691 -22.23 58.17 -24.90
N ILE A 692 -22.90 57.56 -23.93
CA ILE A 692 -24.37 57.47 -23.86
C ILE A 692 -24.94 58.75 -23.22
N ASN A 693 -25.60 59.60 -24.01
CA ASN A 693 -26.00 60.96 -23.61
C ASN A 693 -27.45 61.12 -23.09
N LYS A 694 -28.36 60.16 -23.26
CA LYS A 694 -29.78 60.24 -22.82
C LYS A 694 -30.34 58.88 -22.39
N THR A 695 -31.07 58.82 -21.26
CA THR A 695 -31.76 57.60 -20.76
C THR A 695 -33.11 57.93 -20.11
N ASP A 696 -33.85 58.91 -20.64
CA ASP A 696 -35.10 59.35 -20.00
C ASP A 696 -36.21 58.31 -20.23
N GLY A 697 -36.75 57.75 -19.13
CA GLY A 697 -37.97 56.92 -19.12
C GLY A 697 -37.79 55.42 -19.42
N VAL A 698 -36.56 54.91 -19.53
CA VAL A 698 -36.28 53.48 -19.80
C VAL A 698 -36.03 52.66 -18.54
N SER A 699 -36.52 51.42 -18.54
CA SER A 699 -36.36 50.46 -17.44
C SER A 699 -34.89 50.09 -17.19
N ARG A 700 -34.56 49.57 -15.99
CA ARG A 700 -33.19 49.12 -15.63
C ARG A 700 -32.60 48.13 -16.64
N ILE A 701 -33.43 47.20 -17.13
CA ILE A 701 -33.03 46.21 -18.12
C ILE A 701 -32.66 46.87 -19.46
N GLN A 702 -33.50 47.79 -19.95
CA GLN A 702 -33.19 48.53 -21.18
C GLN A 702 -31.94 49.39 -21.05
N GLN A 703 -31.66 49.92 -19.85
CA GLN A 703 -30.42 50.66 -19.59
C GLN A 703 -29.19 49.77 -19.70
N ILE A 704 -29.21 48.53 -19.18
CA ILE A 704 -28.05 47.64 -19.28
C ILE A 704 -27.86 47.09 -20.69
N GLU A 705 -28.95 46.88 -21.45
CA GLU A 705 -28.89 46.49 -22.87
C GLU A 705 -28.26 47.59 -23.74
N GLN A 706 -28.59 48.87 -23.47
CA GLN A 706 -27.95 50.01 -24.13
C GLN A 706 -26.46 50.07 -23.83
N ILE A 707 -26.05 49.76 -22.60
CA ILE A 707 -24.63 49.67 -22.24
C ILE A 707 -23.97 48.54 -23.01
N ALA A 708 -24.50 47.32 -23.01
CA ALA A 708 -23.92 46.20 -23.75
C ALA A 708 -23.73 46.51 -25.25
N ARG A 709 -24.72 47.15 -25.88
CA ARG A 709 -24.62 47.56 -27.28
C ARG A 709 -23.54 48.62 -27.50
N ALA A 710 -23.52 49.68 -26.68
CA ALA A 710 -22.51 50.73 -26.76
C ALA A 710 -21.09 50.19 -26.47
N THR A 711 -20.94 49.25 -25.54
CA THR A 711 -19.67 48.57 -25.27
C THR A 711 -19.17 47.85 -26.52
N ALA A 712 -20.06 47.10 -27.19
CA ALA A 712 -19.71 46.41 -28.42
C ALA A 712 -19.27 47.37 -29.53
N ASP A 713 -20.02 48.46 -29.71
CA ASP A 713 -19.78 49.46 -30.75
C ASP A 713 -18.48 50.25 -30.51
N VAL A 714 -18.19 50.63 -29.26
CA VAL A 714 -16.98 51.41 -28.92
C VAL A 714 -15.71 50.55 -29.02
N ALA A 715 -15.79 49.26 -28.68
CA ALA A 715 -14.66 48.33 -28.75
C ALA A 715 -14.53 47.58 -30.09
N ASP A 716 -15.44 47.81 -31.05
CA ASP A 716 -15.53 47.05 -32.31
C ASP A 716 -15.54 45.53 -32.10
N SER A 717 -16.41 45.07 -31.19
CA SER A 717 -16.49 43.66 -30.78
C SER A 717 -17.78 42.97 -31.23
N GLN A 718 -17.68 41.68 -31.53
CA GLN A 718 -18.83 40.88 -31.92
C GLN A 718 -19.75 40.58 -30.73
N LEU A 719 -19.19 40.32 -29.54
CA LEU A 719 -19.93 40.10 -28.30
C LEU A 719 -19.61 41.15 -27.25
N ALA A 720 -20.57 41.42 -26.36
CA ALA A 720 -20.32 42.25 -25.18
C ALA A 720 -21.09 41.75 -23.96
N ILE A 721 -20.47 41.87 -22.78
CA ILE A 721 -21.12 41.64 -21.48
C ILE A 721 -21.15 42.95 -20.70
N ALA A 722 -22.35 43.39 -20.31
CA ALA A 722 -22.53 44.53 -19.42
C ALA A 722 -23.06 44.08 -18.06
N VAL A 723 -22.37 44.49 -16.99
CA VAL A 723 -22.68 44.16 -15.59
C VAL A 723 -23.03 45.43 -14.83
N GLY A 724 -24.31 45.59 -14.51
CA GLY A 724 -24.86 46.78 -13.86
C GLY A 724 -24.50 46.94 -12.40
N GLU A 725 -25.06 47.96 -11.76
CA GLU A 725 -24.86 48.23 -10.33
C GLU A 725 -25.67 47.26 -9.46
N ALA A 726 -25.13 46.89 -8.30
CA ALA A 726 -25.85 46.05 -7.35
C ALA A 726 -26.99 46.85 -6.66
N TRP A 727 -28.19 46.29 -6.66
CA TRP A 727 -29.37 46.89 -6.03
C TRP A 727 -30.11 45.88 -5.17
N ARG A 728 -30.89 46.38 -4.19
CA ARG A 728 -31.71 45.54 -3.31
C ARG A 728 -33.16 45.56 -3.73
N ASP A 729 -33.80 44.40 -3.73
CA ASP A 729 -35.25 44.30 -3.87
C ASP A 729 -35.95 44.65 -2.53
N GLU A 730 -37.28 44.63 -2.55
CA GLU A 730 -38.13 44.91 -1.39
C GLU A 730 -37.91 43.93 -0.23
N ASN A 731 -37.37 42.74 -0.51
CA ASN A 731 -37.05 41.71 0.48
C ASN A 731 -35.59 41.78 0.96
N GLY A 732 -34.83 42.80 0.55
CA GLY A 732 -33.44 43.01 0.92
C GLY A 732 -32.43 42.12 0.19
N ALA A 733 -32.87 41.29 -0.76
CA ALA A 733 -32.01 40.47 -1.60
C ALA A 733 -31.28 41.34 -2.63
N VAL A 734 -29.98 41.07 -2.82
CA VAL A 734 -29.12 41.86 -3.72
C VAL A 734 -29.12 41.25 -5.12
N TYR A 735 -29.31 42.09 -6.13
CA TYR A 735 -29.34 41.74 -7.55
C TYR A 735 -28.41 42.65 -8.35
N VAL A 736 -27.98 42.16 -9.51
CA VAL A 736 -27.29 42.92 -10.56
C VAL A 736 -28.01 42.66 -11.88
N ASP A 737 -28.26 43.70 -12.66
CA ASP A 737 -28.77 43.56 -14.02
C ASP A 737 -27.60 43.30 -14.98
N VAL A 738 -27.75 42.31 -15.86
CA VAL A 738 -26.71 41.89 -16.80
C VAL A 738 -27.29 41.78 -18.20
N ALA A 739 -26.53 42.20 -19.21
CA ALA A 739 -26.88 42.01 -20.61
C ALA A 739 -25.71 41.42 -21.42
N PHE A 740 -26.06 40.55 -22.37
CA PHE A 740 -25.18 39.92 -23.34
C PHE A 740 -25.61 40.37 -24.74
N LYS A 741 -24.71 41.02 -25.48
CA LYS A 741 -24.85 41.28 -26.92
C LYS A 741 -24.21 40.12 -27.66
N LEU A 742 -24.97 39.45 -28.52
CA LEU A 742 -24.54 38.28 -29.28
C LEU A 742 -24.00 38.67 -30.66
N SER A 743 -23.27 37.75 -31.29
CA SER A 743 -22.62 37.95 -32.59
C SER A 743 -23.61 38.19 -33.73
N ASP A 744 -24.83 37.66 -33.64
CA ASP A 744 -25.94 37.87 -34.58
C ASP A 744 -26.68 39.21 -34.38
N GLY A 745 -26.25 40.02 -33.41
CA GLY A 745 -26.89 41.28 -33.03
C GLY A 745 -28.03 41.13 -32.01
N GLY A 746 -28.34 39.90 -31.61
CA GLY A 746 -29.26 39.54 -30.55
C GLY A 746 -28.84 40.12 -29.19
N MET A 747 -29.82 40.27 -28.30
CA MET A 747 -29.62 40.82 -26.97
C MET A 747 -30.32 39.93 -25.94
N GLU A 748 -29.58 39.48 -24.95
CA GLU A 748 -30.12 38.76 -23.80
C GLU A 748 -29.85 39.50 -22.51
N SER A 749 -30.90 39.78 -21.74
CA SER A 749 -30.80 40.52 -20.48
C SER A 749 -31.53 39.82 -19.34
N ARG A 750 -30.98 39.93 -18.13
CA ARG A 750 -31.52 39.25 -16.94
C ARG A 750 -31.06 39.91 -15.64
N LYS A 751 -31.82 39.68 -14.58
CA LYS A 751 -31.41 39.99 -13.20
C LYS A 751 -30.71 38.78 -12.57
N VAL A 752 -29.50 38.98 -12.06
CA VAL A 752 -28.68 37.95 -11.40
C VAL A 752 -28.65 38.22 -9.91
N ARG A 753 -28.99 37.21 -9.10
CA ARG A 753 -28.96 37.35 -7.64
C ARG A 753 -27.53 37.20 -7.12
N LEU A 754 -27.04 38.18 -6.38
CA LEU A 754 -25.77 38.09 -5.67
C LEU A 754 -25.94 37.33 -4.35
N ARG A 755 -25.16 36.27 -4.16
CA ARG A 755 -25.15 35.44 -2.94
C ARG A 755 -23.84 35.57 -2.18
N GLY A 756 -23.90 36.14 -0.99
CA GLY A 756 -22.75 36.43 -0.13
C GLY A 756 -22.37 37.91 -0.15
N SER A 757 -21.17 38.24 0.33
CA SER A 757 -20.64 39.60 0.36
C SER A 757 -19.16 39.64 -0.04
N GLY A 758 -18.68 40.80 -0.49
CA GLY A 758 -17.28 41.03 -0.80
C GLY A 758 -16.78 40.27 -2.02
N GLU A 759 -15.52 39.82 -1.97
CA GLU A 759 -14.82 39.14 -3.06
C GLU A 759 -15.51 37.84 -3.49
N LEU A 760 -15.99 37.05 -2.54
CA LEU A 760 -16.67 35.79 -2.80
C LEU A 760 -17.96 35.97 -3.60
N ALA A 761 -18.70 37.07 -3.38
CA ALA A 761 -19.88 37.38 -4.18
C ALA A 761 -19.53 37.75 -5.63
N ARG A 762 -18.43 38.48 -5.84
CA ARG A 762 -17.93 38.85 -7.17
C ARG A 762 -17.40 37.65 -7.95
N SER A 763 -16.62 36.79 -7.31
CA SER A 763 -16.11 35.55 -7.90
C SER A 763 -17.24 34.62 -8.38
N ARG A 764 -18.30 34.47 -7.57
CA ARG A 764 -19.49 33.71 -7.96
C ARG A 764 -20.25 34.34 -9.13
N LEU A 765 -20.37 35.67 -9.13
CA LEU A 765 -20.97 36.39 -10.26
C LEU A 765 -20.16 36.12 -11.54
N GLY A 766 -18.84 36.30 -11.52
CA GLY A 766 -17.97 36.02 -12.66
C GLY A 766 -18.15 34.61 -13.20
N THR A 767 -18.07 33.59 -12.33
CA THR A 767 -18.30 32.18 -12.70
C THR A 767 -19.66 31.96 -13.35
N GLN A 768 -20.72 32.59 -12.82
CA GLN A 768 -22.06 32.46 -13.39
C GLN A 768 -22.17 33.13 -14.78
N LEU A 769 -21.49 34.26 -14.99
CA LEU A 769 -21.49 34.95 -16.29
C LEU A 769 -20.69 34.19 -17.34
N LEU A 770 -19.57 33.61 -16.95
CA LEU A 770 -18.75 32.78 -17.85
C LEU A 770 -19.49 31.49 -18.25
N ASP A 771 -20.18 30.81 -17.33
CA ASP A 771 -21.01 29.65 -17.70
C ASP A 771 -22.14 30.05 -18.66
N GLN A 772 -22.74 31.22 -18.47
CA GLN A 772 -23.78 31.72 -19.38
C GLN A 772 -23.22 31.97 -20.77
N LEU A 773 -22.08 32.67 -20.88
CA LEU A 773 -21.41 32.90 -22.16
C LEU A 773 -21.02 31.57 -22.83
N ARG A 774 -20.42 30.64 -22.06
CA ARG A 774 -20.06 29.29 -22.53
C ARG A 774 -21.26 28.57 -23.16
N ARG A 775 -22.44 28.65 -22.53
CA ARG A 775 -23.68 28.03 -23.06
C ARG A 775 -24.20 28.72 -24.31
N MET A 776 -23.99 30.02 -24.46
CA MET A 776 -24.37 30.77 -25.66
C MET A 776 -23.46 30.49 -26.86
N LEU A 777 -22.23 30.05 -26.61
CA LEU A 777 -21.23 29.69 -27.62
C LEU A 777 -21.29 28.21 -28.04
N ARG A 778 -22.25 27.44 -27.51
CA ARG A 778 -22.55 26.08 -27.96
C ARG A 778 -23.63 26.11 -29.01
#